data_AF-A0A7S4FXP5-F1
#
_entry.id   AF-A0A7S4FXP5-F1
#
_cell.length_a   1.000
_cell.length_b   1.000
_cell.length_c   1.000
_cell.angle_alpha   90.00
_cell.angle_beta   90.00
_cell.angle_gamma   90.00
#
_symmetry.space_group_name_H-M   'P 1'
#
loop_
_entity.id
_entity.type
_entity.pdbx_description
1 polymer ?
#
loop_
_entity_poly.entity_id
_entity_poly.type
_entity_poly.pdbx_seq_one_letter_code
_entity_poly.pdbx_strand_id
1 'polypeptide(L)'
;MPPKSKQAPQGLNIDVANLKTNDELLAALKEMSDVLKNSKTTVHALPTIRLFCERPEKWIEPYLIASLSFILPQFAASKGVQKACEDTGKSIIKRSKASSAEMVLEHLYQGMSSPKWQVKQGSATLLALLCKQHTKDVGHCLPDVVKHLIECLADTKPEVRNTALQVFKDVCNDTIANPDVKPIMGFIITAYTDPVGKTTEALDKLMMTTFVSTVDAPTLGLLCPMLRRGMMERKAEFKRKAALVIGNLCKLVVDPRDAMQFIPILKPVLERGVDEIIYDDIRETCETALATLKQVMGAAAEKEEISVSFKQMQDILVDAITSNTTTTADTLASYPEISYFVAGQCLHLVENDCLEVAEWTAGIVPYLSLFMSKDDSSKVVEVVKNVCKQYIVLQEVVEEEGEDICNTEFSLAYGGKILLHNTKLHLKRGRRYGMVGKNGVGKTTLMRNIASKSVEGLPEELSTVYVQSNIDVEEDMSCKQYLARAPELKNCTAEELDMMLTEVGFDDDLKATSVFSLSGGWRMKLALARAMLVKPDMLLLDEPTNHLDVNAVAWLTKYLLGLKEVTCMIVSHSTSFCDDVLTDVLHYENQKLVKYHGNLAAFVAKKPEAKSYYALEADTLVFNFPVPGRLDGVKSKSKKIVKMEKCTFTYPGATKPQLNDCTCSLSLGSRVAVLGANGAGKSTLIKMLVGDTTPDTGEVWKHHNVRIAYVAQHSFHHVEQHMDESPVAYIQWRFASGTDRELLDKDSLKLTAEEEANQGKTMGQVEALLGRRTRSKELEYEVKFVGRPEKDNRYWTRAKLIAEGYEKLVKQTDERIASEEAGLDLRPLTTKEIQRHLDDFGLPMEFGTYGKIAGLSGGQKVKLVLASAMWNCPHLMVLDEPTNFLDREALGALATALKNFGGGVIMISHDREFYSALCTETWKVENQRLYIEGESGTQDEEVEVAKKRVVEEELTTNDLKELAGGNTNVIKEKEVLVDFWGKPLSKKEIRAMQKKGKA
;
A
#
# COMPACT_ATOMS: atom_id res chain seq x y z
N MET A 1 40.83 -50.25 -62.30
CA MET A 1 40.66 -48.81 -62.59
C MET A 1 39.86 -48.20 -61.46
N PRO A 2 40.42 -47.27 -60.67
CA PRO A 2 39.67 -46.63 -59.60
C PRO A 2 38.64 -45.65 -60.20
N PRO A 3 37.44 -45.52 -59.61
CA PRO A 3 36.46 -44.53 -60.03
C PRO A 3 36.90 -43.12 -59.63
N LYS A 4 36.71 -42.20 -60.58
CA LYS A 4 37.02 -40.78 -60.52
C LYS A 4 36.58 -40.12 -59.21
N SER A 5 37.49 -39.35 -58.62
CA SER A 5 37.21 -38.40 -57.55
C SER A 5 36.08 -37.46 -57.97
N LYS A 6 34.98 -37.46 -57.22
CA LYS A 6 33.99 -36.38 -57.27
C LYS A 6 34.69 -35.11 -56.78
N GLN A 7 34.92 -34.16 -57.68
CA GLN A 7 35.32 -32.80 -57.35
C GLN A 7 34.38 -32.26 -56.26
N ALA A 8 34.96 -31.78 -55.16
CA ALA A 8 34.25 -30.96 -54.19
C ALA A 8 33.68 -29.72 -54.92
N PRO A 9 32.45 -29.28 -54.63
CA PRO A 9 31.97 -28.00 -55.15
C PRO A 9 32.92 -26.90 -54.68
N GLN A 10 33.45 -26.14 -55.64
CA GLN A 10 34.35 -25.01 -55.43
C GLN A 10 33.69 -24.02 -54.46
N GLY A 11 34.41 -23.61 -53.42
CA GLY A 11 33.97 -22.52 -52.55
C GLY A 11 33.79 -21.23 -53.36
N LEU A 12 32.92 -20.35 -52.88
CA LEU A 12 32.69 -19.03 -53.47
C LEU A 12 34.02 -18.24 -53.41
N ASN A 13 34.81 -18.26 -54.49
CA ASN A 13 36.15 -17.68 -54.52
C ASN A 13 36.08 -16.20 -54.92
N ILE A 14 35.25 -15.45 -54.21
CA ILE A 14 35.13 -13.99 -54.37
C ILE A 14 36.24 -13.37 -53.50
N ASP A 15 37.18 -12.70 -54.15
CA ASP A 15 38.20 -11.92 -53.46
C ASP A 15 37.61 -10.59 -52.96
N VAL A 16 36.88 -10.68 -51.85
CA VAL A 16 36.18 -9.55 -51.22
C VAL A 16 37.15 -8.42 -50.87
N ALA A 17 38.46 -8.65 -50.72
CA ALA A 17 39.41 -7.59 -50.42
C ALA A 17 39.76 -6.73 -51.64
N ASN A 18 39.64 -7.27 -52.86
CA ASN A 18 40.07 -6.62 -54.09
C ASN A 18 38.97 -5.89 -54.88
N LEU A 19 37.71 -5.99 -54.47
CA LEU A 19 36.59 -5.25 -55.08
C LEU A 19 36.71 -3.75 -54.78
N LYS A 20 36.72 -2.89 -55.80
CA LYS A 20 36.98 -1.44 -55.64
C LYS A 20 35.78 -0.54 -55.91
N THR A 21 34.82 -1.01 -56.69
CA THR A 21 33.63 -0.21 -57.06
C THR A 21 32.37 -0.71 -56.35
N ASN A 22 31.39 0.19 -56.16
CA ASN A 22 30.09 -0.18 -55.60
C ASN A 22 29.35 -1.22 -56.47
N ASP A 23 29.50 -1.15 -57.79
CA ASP A 23 28.90 -2.10 -58.73
C ASP A 23 29.51 -3.50 -58.61
N GLU A 24 30.84 -3.58 -58.45
CA GLU A 24 31.56 -4.84 -58.18
C GLU A 24 31.11 -5.45 -56.84
N LEU A 25 30.98 -4.64 -55.79
CA LEU A 25 30.49 -5.09 -54.48
C LEU A 25 29.05 -5.59 -54.56
N LEU A 26 28.17 -4.86 -55.26
CA LEU A 26 26.77 -5.24 -55.43
C LEU A 26 26.63 -6.53 -56.24
N ALA A 27 27.39 -6.67 -57.32
CA ALA A 27 27.40 -7.90 -58.14
C ALA A 27 27.82 -9.11 -57.30
N ALA A 28 28.87 -8.96 -56.49
CA ALA A 28 29.36 -10.00 -55.59
C ALA A 28 28.33 -10.35 -54.49
N LEU A 29 27.60 -9.36 -53.95
CA LEU A 29 26.52 -9.60 -52.98
C LEU A 29 25.32 -10.32 -53.61
N LYS A 30 24.97 -10.01 -54.87
CA LYS A 30 23.93 -10.71 -55.62
C LYS A 30 24.32 -12.16 -55.92
N GLU A 31 25.56 -12.39 -56.35
CA GLU A 31 26.10 -13.74 -56.55
C GLU A 31 26.11 -14.54 -55.24
N MET A 32 26.54 -13.91 -54.13
CA MET A 32 26.47 -14.52 -52.81
C MET A 32 25.03 -14.88 -52.42
N SER A 33 24.06 -13.98 -52.63
CA SER A 33 22.65 -14.23 -52.33
C SER A 33 22.10 -15.43 -53.13
N ASP A 34 22.45 -15.54 -54.42
CA ASP A 34 22.05 -16.69 -55.23
C ASP A 34 22.64 -18.01 -54.73
N VAL A 35 23.86 -17.99 -54.22
CA VAL A 35 24.49 -19.18 -53.63
C VAL A 35 23.91 -19.53 -52.26
N LEU A 36 23.44 -18.54 -51.49
CA LEU A 36 22.76 -18.74 -50.21
C LEU A 36 21.41 -19.45 -50.35
N LYS A 37 20.71 -19.30 -51.49
CA LYS A 37 19.43 -19.98 -51.78
C LYS A 37 19.55 -21.51 -51.80
N ASN A 38 20.74 -22.06 -51.99
CA ASN A 38 20.97 -23.50 -51.96
C ASN A 38 21.67 -23.94 -50.66
N SER A 39 20.94 -24.67 -49.83
CA SER A 39 21.40 -25.14 -48.50
C SER A 39 22.73 -25.92 -48.52
N LYS A 40 23.13 -26.55 -49.63
CA LYS A 40 24.40 -27.29 -49.71
C LYS A 40 25.60 -26.35 -49.93
N THR A 41 25.37 -25.20 -50.54
CA THR A 41 26.42 -24.22 -50.88
C THR A 41 26.51 -23.08 -49.88
N THR A 42 25.46 -22.84 -49.07
CA THR A 42 25.43 -21.84 -47.98
C THR A 42 26.66 -21.91 -47.06
N VAL A 43 27.09 -23.12 -46.71
CA VAL A 43 28.25 -23.34 -45.81
C VAL A 43 29.54 -22.77 -46.38
N HIS A 44 29.70 -22.81 -47.71
CA HIS A 44 30.89 -22.31 -48.39
C HIS A 44 30.92 -20.78 -48.51
N ALA A 45 29.78 -20.11 -48.32
CA ALA A 45 29.67 -18.65 -48.37
C ALA A 45 29.92 -17.98 -47.00
N LEU A 46 29.91 -18.73 -45.89
CA LEU A 46 30.09 -18.18 -44.53
C LEU A 46 31.39 -17.38 -44.32
N PRO A 47 32.56 -17.80 -44.83
CA PRO A 47 33.78 -16.98 -44.73
C PRO A 47 33.67 -15.67 -45.52
N THR A 48 33.06 -15.72 -46.71
CA THR A 48 32.85 -14.55 -47.58
C THR A 48 31.94 -13.52 -46.91
N ILE A 49 30.85 -13.96 -46.27
CA ILE A 49 29.94 -13.09 -45.50
C ILE A 49 30.70 -12.35 -44.38
N ARG A 50 31.60 -13.04 -43.67
CA ARG A 50 32.44 -12.42 -42.63
C ARG A 50 33.37 -11.36 -43.19
N LEU A 51 33.97 -11.58 -44.36
CA LEU A 51 34.78 -10.56 -45.04
C LEU A 51 33.94 -9.33 -45.44
N PHE A 52 32.70 -9.53 -45.91
CA PHE A 52 31.78 -8.42 -46.15
C PHE A 52 31.38 -7.69 -44.85
N CYS A 53 31.39 -8.37 -43.70
CA CYS A 53 31.14 -7.72 -42.41
C CYS A 53 32.28 -6.77 -41.98
N GLU A 54 33.48 -6.85 -42.57
CA GLU A 54 34.63 -6.00 -42.27
C GLU A 54 34.74 -4.77 -43.20
N ARG A 55 33.93 -4.72 -44.26
CA ARG A 55 33.93 -3.64 -45.25
C ARG A 55 33.42 -2.29 -44.71
N PRO A 56 34.00 -1.13 -45.05
CA PRO A 56 33.55 0.16 -44.52
C PRO A 56 32.18 0.63 -45.05
N GLU A 57 31.70 0.10 -46.17
CA GLU A 57 30.49 0.54 -46.87
C GLU A 57 29.20 0.18 -46.09
N LYS A 58 28.49 1.18 -45.57
CA LYS A 58 27.31 0.97 -44.71
C LYS A 58 26.11 0.36 -45.44
N TRP A 59 25.92 0.67 -46.72
CA TRP A 59 24.81 0.15 -47.54
C TRP A 59 24.81 -1.37 -47.75
N ILE A 60 25.88 -2.07 -47.37
CA ILE A 60 25.97 -3.55 -47.40
C ILE A 60 25.14 -4.20 -46.29
N GLU A 61 24.89 -3.49 -45.19
CA GLU A 61 24.21 -4.00 -43.99
C GLU A 61 22.86 -4.71 -44.25
N PRO A 62 21.92 -4.16 -45.06
CA PRO A 62 20.62 -4.81 -45.31
C PRO A 62 20.77 -6.20 -45.96
N TYR A 63 21.72 -6.34 -46.88
CA TYR A 63 22.01 -7.62 -47.55
C TYR A 63 22.61 -8.66 -46.60
N LEU A 64 23.42 -8.21 -45.63
CA LEU A 64 23.97 -9.08 -44.58
C LEU A 64 22.89 -9.53 -43.60
N ILE A 65 21.97 -8.65 -43.20
CA ILE A 65 20.85 -9.02 -42.33
C ILE A 65 19.94 -10.04 -43.03
N ALA A 66 19.58 -9.82 -44.31
CA ALA A 66 18.79 -10.76 -45.09
C ALA A 66 19.43 -12.15 -45.21
N SER A 67 20.76 -12.23 -45.17
CA SER A 67 21.49 -13.52 -45.21
C SER A 67 21.24 -14.41 -43.99
N LEU A 68 20.79 -13.85 -42.85
CA LEU A 68 20.48 -14.61 -41.63
C LEU A 68 19.40 -15.67 -41.87
N SER A 69 18.41 -15.40 -42.73
CA SER A 69 17.35 -16.34 -43.11
C SER A 69 17.91 -17.66 -43.68
N PHE A 70 19.06 -17.60 -44.35
CA PHE A 70 19.74 -18.75 -44.95
C PHE A 70 20.78 -19.38 -44.01
N ILE A 71 21.39 -18.58 -43.12
CA ILE A 71 22.41 -19.03 -42.17
C ILE A 71 21.78 -19.80 -41.01
N LEU A 72 20.68 -19.31 -40.42
CA LEU A 72 20.06 -19.91 -39.22
C LEU A 72 19.70 -21.40 -39.42
N PRO A 73 19.11 -21.84 -40.55
CA PRO A 73 18.83 -23.26 -40.78
C PRO A 73 20.08 -24.17 -40.77
N GLN A 74 21.28 -23.63 -41.06
CA GLN A 74 22.53 -24.37 -41.10
C GLN A 74 23.11 -24.69 -39.71
N PHE A 75 22.55 -24.12 -38.63
CA PHE A 75 22.90 -24.53 -37.26
C PHE A 75 22.63 -26.01 -36.99
N ALA A 76 21.71 -26.62 -37.74
CA ALA A 76 21.40 -28.06 -37.64
C ALA A 76 22.31 -28.96 -38.51
N ALA A 77 23.35 -28.42 -39.14
CA ALA A 77 24.33 -29.18 -39.91
C ALA A 77 25.37 -29.86 -38.99
N SER A 78 26.61 -30.04 -39.45
CA SER A 78 27.68 -30.64 -38.65
C SER A 78 28.23 -29.65 -37.61
N LYS A 79 28.87 -30.16 -36.53
CA LYS A 79 29.42 -29.30 -35.45
C LYS A 79 30.39 -28.22 -35.95
N GLY A 80 31.20 -28.51 -36.97
CA GLY A 80 32.10 -27.53 -37.58
C GLY A 80 31.36 -26.41 -38.31
N VAL A 81 30.25 -26.75 -38.98
CA VAL A 81 29.38 -25.78 -39.66
C VAL A 81 28.59 -24.96 -38.66
N GLN A 82 28.09 -25.57 -37.59
CA GLN A 82 27.38 -24.87 -36.52
C GLN A 82 28.23 -23.74 -35.92
N LYS A 83 29.49 -24.01 -35.57
CA LYS A 83 30.41 -22.99 -35.07
C LYS A 83 30.67 -21.89 -36.11
N ALA A 84 30.84 -22.25 -37.37
CA ALA A 84 31.02 -21.27 -38.44
C ALA A 84 29.77 -20.38 -38.65
N CYS A 85 28.57 -20.93 -38.50
CA CYS A 85 27.32 -20.17 -38.56
C CYS A 85 27.19 -19.22 -37.36
N GLU A 86 27.54 -19.68 -36.16
CA GLU A 86 27.55 -18.86 -34.95
C GLU A 86 28.53 -17.68 -35.08
N ASP A 87 29.77 -17.94 -35.51
CA ASP A 87 30.77 -16.89 -35.71
C ASP A 87 30.32 -15.87 -36.78
N THR A 88 29.70 -16.34 -37.86
CA THR A 88 29.18 -15.48 -38.94
C THR A 88 27.99 -14.63 -38.46
N GLY A 89 27.04 -15.22 -37.74
CA GLY A 89 25.91 -14.50 -37.15
C GLY A 89 26.38 -13.44 -36.15
N LYS A 90 27.39 -13.75 -35.33
CA LYS A 90 28.01 -12.77 -34.41
C LYS A 90 28.64 -11.60 -35.16
N SER A 91 29.31 -11.84 -36.29
CA SER A 91 29.88 -10.77 -37.12
C SER A 91 28.79 -9.86 -37.73
N ILE A 92 27.66 -10.44 -38.15
CA ILE A 92 26.53 -9.66 -38.68
C ILE A 92 25.93 -8.76 -37.59
N ILE A 93 25.68 -9.30 -36.40
CA ILE A 93 25.12 -8.53 -35.27
C ILE A 93 26.10 -7.43 -34.83
N LYS A 94 27.40 -7.72 -34.73
CA LYS A 94 28.41 -6.70 -34.40
C LYS A 94 28.45 -5.53 -35.37
N ARG A 95 28.07 -5.76 -36.64
CA ARG A 95 27.99 -4.72 -37.65
C ARG A 95 26.65 -3.98 -37.63
N SER A 96 25.58 -4.60 -37.15
CA SER A 96 24.25 -4.01 -37.19
C SER A 96 24.18 -2.73 -36.34
N LYS A 97 23.40 -1.75 -36.78
CA LYS A 97 23.07 -0.56 -36.00
C LYS A 97 21.89 -0.80 -35.05
N ALA A 98 21.72 0.11 -34.09
CA ALA A 98 20.60 0.14 -33.15
C ALA A 98 19.25 0.07 -33.88
N SER A 99 19.08 0.95 -34.85
CA SER A 99 17.92 1.08 -35.72
C SER A 99 17.65 -0.09 -36.68
N SER A 100 18.54 -1.08 -36.77
CA SER A 100 18.30 -2.32 -37.55
C SER A 100 18.05 -3.54 -36.67
N ALA A 101 17.99 -3.36 -35.34
CA ALA A 101 17.77 -4.44 -34.38
C ALA A 101 16.44 -5.18 -34.61
N GLU A 102 15.35 -4.46 -34.89
CA GLU A 102 14.03 -5.06 -35.16
C GLU A 102 14.04 -5.98 -36.38
N MET A 103 14.71 -5.57 -37.45
CA MET A 103 14.85 -6.37 -38.67
C MET A 103 15.67 -7.64 -38.41
N VAL A 104 16.68 -7.58 -37.54
CA VAL A 104 17.45 -8.76 -37.10
C VAL A 104 16.56 -9.67 -36.26
N LEU A 105 15.74 -9.10 -35.36
CA LEU A 105 14.84 -9.86 -34.49
C LEU A 105 13.84 -10.70 -35.28
N GLU A 106 13.25 -10.18 -36.37
CA GLU A 106 12.33 -10.94 -37.25
C GLU A 106 12.94 -12.28 -37.72
N HIS A 107 14.21 -12.25 -38.11
CA HIS A 107 14.94 -13.44 -38.56
C HIS A 107 15.21 -14.40 -37.40
N LEU A 108 15.57 -13.87 -36.22
CA LEU A 108 15.84 -14.66 -35.03
C LEU A 108 14.56 -15.34 -34.51
N TYR A 109 13.40 -14.67 -34.56
CA TYR A 109 12.11 -15.25 -34.20
C TYR A 109 11.77 -16.47 -35.06
N GLN A 110 11.93 -16.37 -36.38
CA GLN A 110 11.76 -17.51 -37.29
C GLN A 110 12.68 -18.69 -36.93
N GLY A 111 13.92 -18.40 -36.52
CA GLY A 111 14.87 -19.40 -36.04
C GLY A 111 14.46 -20.04 -34.71
N MET A 112 13.91 -19.27 -33.77
CA MET A 112 13.43 -19.75 -32.47
C MET A 112 12.17 -20.63 -32.59
N SER A 113 11.33 -20.38 -33.60
CA SER A 113 10.16 -21.21 -33.91
C SER A 113 10.49 -22.46 -34.76
N SER A 114 11.75 -22.66 -35.15
CA SER A 114 12.18 -23.80 -35.97
C SER A 114 11.97 -25.14 -35.26
N PRO A 115 11.56 -26.23 -35.96
CA PRO A 115 11.44 -27.55 -35.34
C PRO A 115 12.78 -28.15 -34.91
N LYS A 116 13.91 -27.61 -35.38
CA LYS A 116 15.25 -28.13 -35.08
C LYS A 116 15.84 -27.43 -33.85
N TRP A 117 16.09 -28.18 -32.79
CA TRP A 117 16.56 -27.65 -31.50
C TRP A 117 17.88 -26.86 -31.59
N GLN A 118 18.80 -27.25 -32.49
CA GLN A 118 20.07 -26.52 -32.68
C GLN A 118 19.85 -25.11 -33.25
N VAL A 119 18.84 -24.95 -34.12
CA VAL A 119 18.49 -23.66 -34.72
C VAL A 119 17.87 -22.76 -33.64
N LYS A 120 16.98 -23.32 -32.80
CA LYS A 120 16.42 -22.58 -31.65
C LYS A 120 17.51 -22.08 -30.71
N GLN A 121 18.42 -22.98 -30.31
CA GLN A 121 19.51 -22.67 -29.41
C GLN A 121 20.45 -21.60 -30.00
N GLY A 122 20.81 -21.75 -31.28
CA GLY A 122 21.64 -20.77 -31.99
C GLY A 122 20.98 -19.39 -32.08
N SER A 123 19.69 -19.35 -32.42
CA SER A 123 18.93 -18.09 -32.55
C SER A 123 18.81 -17.37 -31.20
N ALA A 124 18.52 -18.10 -30.12
CA ALA A 124 18.49 -17.54 -28.76
C ALA A 124 19.88 -17.00 -28.33
N THR A 125 20.97 -17.67 -28.73
CA THR A 125 22.33 -17.22 -28.41
C THR A 125 22.69 -15.92 -29.15
N LEU A 126 22.27 -15.78 -30.40
CA LEU A 126 22.42 -14.57 -31.19
C LEU A 126 21.57 -13.42 -30.65
N LEU A 127 20.35 -13.69 -30.18
CA LEU A 127 19.48 -12.71 -29.50
C LEU A 127 20.17 -12.08 -28.28
N ALA A 128 20.85 -12.89 -27.45
CA ALA A 128 21.57 -12.37 -26.29
C ALA A 128 22.70 -11.41 -26.68
N LEU A 129 23.38 -11.65 -27.80
CA LEU A 129 24.39 -10.73 -28.31
C LEU A 129 23.77 -9.43 -28.80
N LEU A 130 22.66 -9.52 -29.54
CA LEU A 130 21.96 -8.35 -30.05
C LEU A 130 21.50 -7.44 -28.91
N CYS A 131 20.93 -8.03 -27.85
CA CYS A 131 20.48 -7.30 -26.66
C CYS A 131 21.62 -6.56 -25.94
N LYS A 132 22.81 -7.18 -25.85
CA LYS A 132 23.98 -6.54 -25.23
C LYS A 132 24.52 -5.36 -26.03
N GLN A 133 24.27 -5.35 -27.33
CA GLN A 133 24.76 -4.31 -28.22
C GLN A 133 23.76 -3.16 -28.35
N HIS A 134 22.48 -3.49 -28.48
CA HIS A 134 21.39 -2.55 -28.78
C HIS A 134 20.27 -2.71 -27.75
N THR A 135 20.59 -2.45 -26.49
CA THR A 135 19.71 -2.74 -25.35
C THR A 135 18.40 -1.96 -25.38
N LYS A 136 18.45 -0.67 -25.73
CA LYS A 136 17.24 0.17 -25.79
C LYS A 136 16.29 -0.31 -26.89
N ASP A 137 16.82 -0.57 -28.08
CA ASP A 137 16.05 -0.99 -29.25
C ASP A 137 15.38 -2.35 -29.05
N VAL A 138 16.12 -3.31 -28.49
CA VAL A 138 15.58 -4.63 -28.13
C VAL A 138 14.53 -4.50 -27.02
N GLY A 139 14.67 -3.51 -26.12
CA GLY A 139 13.68 -3.19 -25.09
C GLY A 139 12.31 -2.83 -25.66
N HIS A 140 12.24 -2.03 -26.73
CA HIS A 140 10.96 -1.70 -27.38
C HIS A 140 10.24 -2.95 -27.93
N CYS A 141 11.00 -3.92 -28.43
CA CYS A 141 10.49 -5.19 -28.95
C CYS A 141 10.35 -6.29 -27.88
N LEU A 142 10.59 -5.98 -26.59
CA LEU A 142 10.65 -6.97 -25.53
C LEU A 142 9.38 -7.85 -25.41
N PRO A 143 8.15 -7.35 -25.65
CA PRO A 143 6.95 -8.17 -25.58
C PRO A 143 6.97 -9.37 -26.53
N ASP A 144 7.42 -9.16 -27.78
CA ASP A 144 7.58 -10.23 -28.75
C ASP A 144 8.80 -11.12 -28.43
N VAL A 145 9.89 -10.54 -27.94
CA VAL A 145 11.04 -11.32 -27.46
C VAL A 145 10.64 -12.28 -26.34
N VAL A 146 9.92 -11.78 -25.33
CA VAL A 146 9.42 -12.56 -24.19
C VAL A 146 8.50 -13.68 -24.67
N LYS A 147 7.59 -13.41 -25.61
CA LYS A 147 6.71 -14.42 -26.20
C LYS A 147 7.50 -15.61 -26.78
N HIS A 148 8.50 -15.35 -27.63
CA HIS A 148 9.31 -16.41 -28.25
C HIS A 148 10.22 -17.13 -27.25
N LEU A 149 10.71 -16.42 -26.21
CA LEU A 149 11.49 -17.04 -25.14
C LEU A 149 10.65 -17.97 -24.27
N ILE A 150 9.40 -17.60 -23.95
CA ILE A 150 8.46 -18.47 -23.21
C ILE A 150 8.19 -19.77 -24.00
N GLU A 151 8.03 -19.69 -25.33
CA GLU A 151 7.88 -20.88 -26.18
C GLU A 151 9.12 -21.78 -26.13
N CYS A 152 10.32 -21.20 -26.11
CA CYS A 152 11.58 -21.93 -26.01
C CYS A 152 11.82 -22.53 -24.61
N LEU A 153 11.30 -21.90 -23.54
CA LEU A 153 11.32 -22.47 -22.17
C LEU A 153 10.45 -23.73 -22.06
N ALA A 154 9.37 -23.82 -22.83
CA ALA A 154 8.50 -24.99 -22.90
C ALA A 154 9.07 -26.14 -23.75
N ASP A 155 10.28 -26.00 -24.32
CA ASP A 155 10.87 -27.03 -25.17
C ASP A 155 11.24 -28.30 -24.38
N THR A 156 11.07 -29.46 -25.03
CA THR A 156 11.40 -30.78 -24.47
C THR A 156 12.91 -30.97 -24.29
N LYS A 157 13.76 -30.28 -25.06
CA LYS A 157 15.21 -30.39 -24.97
C LYS A 157 15.79 -29.51 -23.85
N PRO A 158 16.54 -30.09 -22.90
CA PRO A 158 17.11 -29.33 -21.79
C PRO A 158 18.14 -28.29 -22.27
N GLU A 159 18.86 -28.56 -23.37
CA GLU A 159 19.83 -27.63 -23.94
C GLU A 159 19.17 -26.33 -24.40
N VAL A 160 18.02 -26.42 -25.08
CA VAL A 160 17.25 -25.24 -25.53
C VAL A 160 16.68 -24.50 -24.32
N ARG A 161 16.09 -25.22 -23.36
CA ARG A 161 15.50 -24.62 -22.16
C ARG A 161 16.52 -23.87 -21.32
N ASN A 162 17.70 -24.46 -21.09
CA ASN A 162 18.75 -23.84 -20.29
C ASN A 162 19.33 -22.60 -20.98
N THR A 163 19.55 -22.67 -22.30
CA THR A 163 19.97 -21.49 -23.08
C THR A 163 18.88 -20.42 -23.04
N ALA A 164 17.61 -20.76 -23.31
CA ALA A 164 16.51 -19.81 -23.29
C ALA A 164 16.34 -19.15 -21.91
N LEU A 165 16.47 -19.90 -20.81
CA LEU A 165 16.38 -19.36 -19.45
C LEU A 165 17.49 -18.36 -19.14
N GLN A 166 18.73 -18.65 -19.56
CA GLN A 166 19.84 -17.72 -19.38
C GLN A 166 19.63 -16.45 -20.21
N VAL A 167 19.25 -16.60 -21.48
CA VAL A 167 18.98 -15.47 -22.38
C VAL A 167 17.82 -14.62 -21.86
N PHE A 168 16.75 -15.24 -21.35
CA PHE A 168 15.62 -14.53 -20.76
C PHE A 168 16.07 -13.66 -19.58
N LYS A 169 16.85 -14.23 -18.65
CA LYS A 169 17.39 -13.47 -17.52
C LYS A 169 18.27 -12.32 -17.97
N ASP A 170 19.19 -12.56 -18.91
CA ASP A 170 20.11 -11.54 -19.41
C ASP A 170 19.33 -10.41 -20.10
N VAL A 171 18.43 -10.75 -21.03
CA VAL A 171 17.63 -9.78 -21.78
C VAL A 171 16.78 -8.92 -20.84
N CYS A 172 16.08 -9.52 -19.88
CA CYS A 172 15.24 -8.75 -18.96
C CYS A 172 16.07 -7.90 -17.98
N ASN A 173 17.22 -8.39 -17.52
CA ASN A 173 18.14 -7.60 -16.68
C ASN A 173 18.70 -6.37 -17.40
N ASP A 174 19.04 -6.54 -18.68
CA ASP A 174 19.66 -5.47 -19.48
C ASP A 174 18.61 -4.45 -19.94
N THR A 175 17.40 -4.90 -20.32
CA THR A 175 16.35 -4.03 -20.91
C THR A 175 15.43 -3.35 -19.89
N ILE A 176 15.08 -4.03 -18.79
CA ILE A 176 14.12 -3.48 -17.82
C ILE A 176 14.85 -2.61 -16.80
N ALA A 177 14.69 -1.30 -16.92
CA ALA A 177 15.28 -0.33 -16.00
C ALA A 177 14.46 -0.13 -14.71
N ASN A 178 13.18 -0.52 -14.71
CA ASN A 178 12.24 -0.24 -13.63
C ASN A 178 12.70 -0.83 -12.27
N PRO A 179 12.96 0.03 -11.26
CA PRO A 179 13.51 -0.41 -9.97
C PRO A 179 12.52 -1.22 -9.13
N ASP A 180 11.22 -1.09 -9.37
CA ASP A 180 10.17 -1.83 -8.65
C ASP A 180 10.13 -3.30 -9.11
N VAL A 181 10.49 -3.56 -10.36
CA VAL A 181 10.37 -4.89 -10.98
C VAL A 181 11.66 -5.70 -10.87
N LYS A 182 12.83 -5.05 -10.83
CA LYS A 182 14.13 -5.74 -10.71
C LYS A 182 14.20 -6.75 -9.55
N PRO A 183 13.76 -6.44 -8.31
CA PRO A 183 13.83 -7.38 -7.20
C PRO A 183 12.96 -8.63 -7.37
N ILE A 184 11.86 -8.52 -8.11
CA ILE A 184 10.87 -9.59 -8.27
C ILE A 184 11.01 -10.37 -9.57
N MET A 185 11.78 -9.86 -10.53
CA MET A 185 11.97 -10.44 -11.86
C MET A 185 12.38 -11.92 -11.83
N GLY A 186 13.25 -12.31 -10.90
CA GLY A 186 13.66 -13.71 -10.74
C GLY A 186 12.50 -14.66 -10.42
N PHE A 187 11.53 -14.22 -9.61
CA PHE A 187 10.32 -14.98 -9.28
C PHE A 187 9.40 -15.08 -10.49
N ILE A 188 9.25 -14.00 -11.25
CA ILE A 188 8.41 -13.95 -12.47
C ILE A 188 8.95 -14.89 -13.55
N ILE A 189 10.25 -14.84 -13.84
CA ILE A 189 10.90 -15.74 -14.81
C ILE A 189 10.79 -17.20 -14.37
N THR A 190 10.92 -17.46 -13.07
CA THR A 190 10.74 -18.81 -12.51
C THR A 190 9.30 -19.29 -12.67
N ALA A 191 8.29 -18.42 -12.52
CA ALA A 191 6.89 -18.75 -12.77
C ALA A 191 6.59 -19.08 -14.24
N TYR A 192 7.36 -18.56 -15.19
CA TYR A 192 7.27 -19.01 -16.59
C TYR A 192 7.87 -20.40 -16.81
N THR A 193 8.86 -20.80 -16.01
CA THR A 193 9.52 -22.11 -16.10
C THR A 193 8.70 -23.21 -15.39
N ASP A 194 8.11 -22.90 -14.24
CA ASP A 194 7.19 -23.78 -13.50
C ASP A 194 5.84 -23.08 -13.24
N PRO A 195 4.92 -23.13 -14.22
CA PRO A 195 3.61 -22.49 -14.11
C PRO A 195 2.76 -22.99 -12.94
N VAL A 196 2.89 -24.26 -12.54
CA VAL A 196 1.98 -24.90 -11.58
C VAL A 196 2.37 -24.55 -10.14
N GLY A 197 3.66 -24.61 -9.83
CA GLY A 197 4.14 -24.37 -8.45
C GLY A 197 4.45 -22.90 -8.13
N LYS A 198 4.84 -22.10 -9.12
CA LYS A 198 5.50 -20.80 -8.88
C LYS A 198 4.71 -19.56 -9.30
N THR A 199 3.61 -19.73 -10.04
CA THR A 199 2.74 -18.59 -10.42
C THR A 199 2.16 -17.89 -9.18
N THR A 200 1.81 -18.64 -8.14
CA THR A 200 1.24 -18.09 -6.90
C THR A 200 2.25 -17.24 -6.14
N GLU A 201 3.46 -17.75 -5.97
CA GLU A 201 4.57 -17.04 -5.32
C GLU A 201 4.89 -15.73 -6.05
N ALA A 202 4.91 -15.76 -7.39
CA ALA A 202 5.14 -14.57 -8.20
C ALA A 202 3.98 -13.55 -8.09
N LEU A 203 2.71 -13.99 -8.03
CA LEU A 203 1.56 -13.10 -7.85
C LEU A 203 1.57 -12.44 -6.46
N ASP A 204 1.94 -13.20 -5.43
CA ASP A 204 2.07 -12.68 -4.07
C ASP A 204 3.18 -11.62 -4.00
N LYS A 205 4.33 -11.88 -4.63
CA LYS A 205 5.41 -10.89 -4.74
C LYS A 205 4.98 -9.65 -5.50
N LEU A 206 4.24 -9.78 -6.60
CA LEU A 206 3.70 -8.64 -7.34
C LEU A 206 2.72 -7.81 -6.50
N MET A 207 1.84 -8.46 -5.73
CA MET A 207 0.90 -7.77 -4.85
C MET A 207 1.57 -7.04 -3.69
N MET A 208 2.67 -7.61 -3.16
CA MET A 208 3.48 -6.97 -2.12
C MET A 208 4.37 -5.86 -2.68
N THR A 209 4.60 -5.86 -4.00
CA THR A 209 5.40 -4.85 -4.66
C THR A 209 4.59 -3.58 -4.79
N THR A 210 5.19 -2.49 -4.37
CA THR A 210 4.58 -1.19 -4.49
C THR A 210 5.10 -0.56 -5.77
N PHE A 211 4.28 -0.52 -6.81
CA PHE A 211 4.67 0.12 -8.06
C PHE A 211 4.59 1.64 -7.90
N VAL A 212 5.74 2.28 -8.05
CA VAL A 212 5.93 3.72 -7.94
C VAL A 212 6.29 4.27 -9.31
N SER A 213 7.28 3.63 -9.93
CA SER A 213 7.94 4.06 -11.13
C SER A 213 7.02 3.94 -12.32
N THR A 214 7.24 4.79 -13.32
CA THR A 214 6.52 4.72 -14.59
C THR A 214 6.69 3.33 -15.20
N VAL A 215 5.59 2.79 -15.70
CA VAL A 215 5.57 1.46 -16.30
C VAL A 215 5.71 1.61 -17.80
N ASP A 216 6.87 1.17 -18.30
CA ASP A 216 7.24 1.21 -19.72
C ASP A 216 6.82 -0.08 -20.46
N ALA A 217 6.84 -0.01 -21.79
CA ALA A 217 6.57 -1.16 -22.67
C ALA A 217 7.38 -2.44 -22.31
N PRO A 218 8.70 -2.38 -22.04
CA PRO A 218 9.47 -3.54 -21.60
C PRO A 218 8.90 -4.19 -20.33
N THR A 219 8.58 -3.39 -19.31
CA THR A 219 8.02 -3.89 -18.05
C THR A 219 6.69 -4.62 -18.27
N LEU A 220 5.79 -4.03 -19.05
CA LEU A 220 4.52 -4.67 -19.40
C LEU A 220 4.71 -5.96 -20.22
N GLY A 221 5.73 -5.99 -21.09
CA GLY A 221 6.12 -7.18 -21.84
C GLY A 221 6.41 -8.39 -20.95
N LEU A 222 7.09 -8.16 -19.83
CA LEU A 222 7.36 -9.20 -18.83
C LEU A 222 6.13 -9.55 -17.98
N LEU A 223 5.34 -8.56 -17.56
CA LEU A 223 4.27 -8.73 -16.57
C LEU A 223 2.95 -9.23 -17.17
N CYS A 224 2.53 -8.71 -18.33
CA CYS A 224 1.21 -8.99 -18.91
C CYS A 224 0.94 -10.48 -19.17
N PRO A 225 1.88 -11.30 -19.70
CA PRO A 225 1.62 -12.72 -19.91
C PRO A 225 1.39 -13.47 -18.58
N MET A 226 2.06 -13.07 -17.51
CA MET A 226 1.89 -13.62 -16.16
C MET A 226 0.54 -13.21 -15.56
N LEU A 227 0.16 -11.94 -15.69
CA LEU A 227 -1.13 -11.43 -15.19
C LEU A 227 -2.32 -12.07 -15.91
N ARG A 228 -2.21 -12.23 -17.23
CA ARG A 228 -3.19 -12.98 -18.03
C ARG A 228 -3.34 -14.41 -17.51
N ARG A 229 -2.24 -15.09 -17.17
CA ARG A 229 -2.27 -16.43 -16.56
C ARG A 229 -2.95 -16.41 -15.18
N GLY A 230 -2.65 -15.41 -14.35
CA GLY A 230 -3.30 -15.24 -13.04
C GLY A 230 -4.82 -15.08 -13.14
N MET A 231 -5.31 -14.34 -14.13
CA MET A 231 -6.75 -14.22 -14.42
C MET A 231 -7.40 -15.52 -14.91
N MET A 232 -6.62 -16.42 -15.52
CA MET A 232 -7.09 -17.72 -16.00
C MET A 232 -7.07 -18.81 -14.91
N GLU A 233 -6.54 -18.52 -13.72
CA GLU A 233 -6.46 -19.53 -12.67
C GLU A 233 -7.80 -19.89 -12.04
N ARG A 234 -7.88 -21.11 -11.47
CA ARG A 234 -9.13 -21.63 -10.90
C ARG A 234 -9.54 -20.93 -9.61
N LYS A 235 -8.57 -20.54 -8.77
CA LYS A 235 -8.87 -19.93 -7.46
C LYS A 235 -9.22 -18.45 -7.63
N ALA A 236 -10.35 -18.06 -7.06
CA ALA A 236 -10.86 -16.68 -7.13
C ALA A 236 -9.88 -15.65 -6.56
N GLU A 237 -9.16 -16.00 -5.50
CA GLU A 237 -8.12 -15.16 -4.88
C GLU A 237 -7.04 -14.71 -5.90
N PHE A 238 -6.61 -15.58 -6.81
CA PHE A 238 -5.58 -15.25 -7.80
C PHE A 238 -6.11 -14.34 -8.91
N LYS A 239 -7.37 -14.54 -9.31
CA LYS A 239 -8.04 -13.63 -10.26
C LYS A 239 -8.12 -12.23 -9.67
N ARG A 240 -8.51 -12.10 -8.40
CA ARG A 240 -8.54 -10.81 -7.69
C ARG A 240 -7.16 -10.15 -7.64
N LYS A 241 -6.11 -10.89 -7.26
CA LYS A 241 -4.73 -10.40 -7.21
C LYS A 241 -4.26 -9.91 -8.59
N ALA A 242 -4.48 -10.70 -9.63
CA ALA A 242 -4.12 -10.33 -11.00
C ALA A 242 -4.89 -9.08 -11.48
N ALA A 243 -6.20 -9.00 -11.24
CA ALA A 243 -7.01 -7.83 -11.60
C ALA A 243 -6.54 -6.55 -10.89
N LEU A 244 -6.21 -6.62 -9.59
CA LEU A 244 -5.66 -5.49 -8.84
C LEU A 244 -4.32 -5.02 -9.41
N VAL A 245 -3.40 -5.95 -9.70
CA VAL A 245 -2.10 -5.59 -10.28
C VAL A 245 -2.29 -4.98 -11.67
N ILE A 246 -3.18 -5.54 -12.51
CA ILE A 246 -3.51 -4.94 -13.82
C ILE A 246 -4.01 -3.51 -13.65
N GLY A 247 -4.99 -3.29 -12.77
CA GLY A 247 -5.54 -1.95 -12.51
C GLY A 247 -4.51 -0.96 -11.99
N ASN A 248 -3.57 -1.38 -11.15
CA ASN A 248 -2.51 -0.52 -10.63
C ASN A 248 -1.44 -0.22 -11.69
N LEU A 249 -1.00 -1.22 -12.48
CA LEU A 249 -0.02 -1.01 -13.54
C LEU A 249 -0.54 -0.09 -14.64
N CYS A 250 -1.80 -0.24 -15.05
CA CYS A 250 -2.39 0.61 -16.09
C CYS A 250 -2.44 2.09 -15.69
N LYS A 251 -2.51 2.41 -14.39
CA LYS A 251 -2.47 3.82 -13.91
C LYS A 251 -1.08 4.45 -14.05
N LEU A 252 -0.04 3.62 -14.10
CA LEU A 252 1.37 4.04 -14.14
C LEU A 252 1.92 4.14 -15.56
N VAL A 253 1.11 3.86 -16.58
CA VAL A 253 1.49 3.99 -17.98
C VAL A 253 1.39 5.47 -18.36
N VAL A 254 2.55 6.09 -18.59
CA VAL A 254 2.63 7.51 -18.96
C VAL A 254 2.35 7.72 -20.44
N ASP A 255 2.88 6.84 -21.30
CA ASP A 255 2.58 6.87 -22.72
C ASP A 255 1.50 5.83 -23.07
N PRO A 256 0.29 6.25 -23.45
CA PRO A 256 -0.77 5.33 -23.85
C PRO A 256 -0.39 4.36 -24.98
N ARG A 257 0.60 4.70 -25.82
CA ARG A 257 1.14 3.82 -26.88
C ARG A 257 1.70 2.51 -26.30
N ASP A 258 2.36 2.57 -25.15
CA ASP A 258 2.97 1.40 -24.50
C ASP A 258 1.92 0.38 -24.06
N ALA A 259 0.73 0.84 -23.67
CA ALA A 259 -0.37 -0.03 -23.28
C ALA A 259 -1.06 -0.70 -24.47
N MET A 260 -0.95 -0.13 -25.69
CA MET A 260 -1.75 -0.57 -26.85
C MET A 260 -1.54 -2.04 -27.21
N GLN A 261 -0.29 -2.48 -27.22
CA GLN A 261 0.08 -3.86 -27.51
C GLN A 261 -0.48 -4.88 -26.49
N PHE A 262 -0.86 -4.45 -25.29
CA PHE A 262 -1.33 -5.34 -24.21
C PHE A 262 -2.84 -5.33 -24.03
N ILE A 263 -3.56 -4.32 -24.53
CA ILE A 263 -5.03 -4.26 -24.44
C ILE A 263 -5.69 -5.52 -25.00
N PRO A 264 -5.33 -6.04 -26.20
CA PRO A 264 -5.98 -7.24 -26.75
C PRO A 264 -5.77 -8.49 -25.87
N ILE A 265 -4.75 -8.47 -25.02
CA ILE A 265 -4.39 -9.57 -24.12
C ILE A 265 -5.17 -9.47 -22.80
N LEU A 266 -5.26 -8.26 -22.22
CA LEU A 266 -5.82 -8.03 -20.88
C LEU A 266 -7.34 -7.77 -20.88
N LYS A 267 -7.87 -7.07 -21.88
CA LYS A 267 -9.30 -6.73 -21.94
C LYS A 267 -10.21 -7.97 -21.91
N PRO A 268 -9.98 -9.04 -22.71
CA PRO A 268 -10.86 -10.20 -22.72
C PRO A 268 -10.80 -11.06 -21.45
N VAL A 269 -9.72 -10.98 -20.66
CA VAL A 269 -9.63 -11.69 -19.37
C VAL A 269 -10.34 -10.92 -18.27
N LEU A 270 -10.32 -9.58 -18.32
CA LEU A 270 -11.05 -8.73 -17.38
C LEU A 270 -12.56 -8.79 -17.64
N GLU A 271 -13.01 -8.72 -18.90
CA GLU A 271 -14.45 -8.84 -19.26
C GLU A 271 -15.04 -10.17 -18.79
N ARG A 272 -14.34 -11.29 -19.04
CA ARG A 272 -14.74 -12.60 -18.47
C ARG A 272 -14.72 -12.62 -16.94
N GLY A 273 -13.78 -11.89 -16.32
CA GLY A 273 -13.76 -11.72 -14.87
C GLY A 273 -15.02 -11.03 -14.35
N VAL A 274 -15.54 -10.05 -15.10
CA VAL A 274 -16.79 -9.35 -14.77
C VAL A 274 -18.01 -10.28 -14.93
N ASP A 275 -18.08 -11.00 -16.05
CA ASP A 275 -19.26 -11.79 -16.39
C ASP A 275 -19.36 -13.14 -15.66
N GLU A 276 -18.23 -13.83 -15.43
CA GLU A 276 -18.21 -15.22 -14.96
C GLU A 276 -17.97 -15.39 -13.44
N ILE A 277 -17.39 -14.39 -12.77
CA ILE A 277 -17.02 -14.52 -11.35
C ILE A 277 -18.25 -14.28 -10.46
N ILE A 278 -18.53 -15.23 -9.56
CA ILE A 278 -19.70 -15.21 -8.65
C ILE A 278 -19.52 -14.18 -7.54
N TYR A 279 -18.30 -13.99 -7.04
CA TYR A 279 -17.98 -13.08 -5.94
C TYR A 279 -18.03 -11.62 -6.39
N ASP A 280 -18.94 -10.83 -5.81
CA ASP A 280 -19.21 -9.45 -6.22
C ASP A 280 -17.97 -8.53 -6.04
N ASP A 281 -17.18 -8.72 -5.00
CA ASP A 281 -15.96 -7.92 -4.73
C ASP A 281 -14.89 -8.08 -5.82
N ILE A 282 -14.74 -9.30 -6.34
CA ILE A 282 -13.80 -9.60 -7.41
C ILE A 282 -14.33 -9.04 -8.73
N ARG A 283 -15.65 -9.08 -8.93
CA ARG A 283 -16.31 -8.47 -10.09
C ARG A 283 -16.04 -6.97 -10.13
N GLU A 284 -16.31 -6.26 -9.04
CA GLU A 284 -16.04 -4.82 -8.90
C GLU A 284 -14.55 -4.48 -9.13
N THR A 285 -13.65 -5.34 -8.65
CA THR A 285 -12.21 -5.19 -8.91
C THR A 285 -11.90 -5.29 -10.40
N CYS A 286 -12.48 -6.27 -11.10
CA CYS A 286 -12.31 -6.45 -12.54
C CYS A 286 -12.92 -5.28 -13.33
N GLU A 287 -14.09 -4.78 -12.92
CA GLU A 287 -14.74 -3.60 -13.50
C GLU A 287 -13.86 -2.36 -13.38
N THR A 288 -13.30 -2.12 -12.18
CA THR A 288 -12.41 -0.99 -11.91
C THR A 288 -11.13 -1.06 -12.75
N ALA A 289 -10.52 -2.25 -12.84
CA ALA A 289 -9.35 -2.47 -13.69
C ALA A 289 -9.68 -2.29 -15.18
N LEU A 290 -10.85 -2.76 -15.63
CA LEU A 290 -11.33 -2.60 -17.00
C LEU A 290 -11.60 -1.13 -17.34
N ALA A 291 -12.21 -0.37 -16.42
CA ALA A 291 -12.46 1.06 -16.60
C ALA A 291 -11.13 1.84 -16.72
N THR A 292 -10.16 1.51 -15.87
CA THR A 292 -8.80 2.09 -15.93
C THR A 292 -8.15 1.76 -17.27
N LEU A 293 -8.20 0.49 -17.70
CA LEU A 293 -7.67 0.07 -18.99
C LEU A 293 -8.31 0.86 -20.14
N LYS A 294 -9.65 0.98 -20.17
CA LYS A 294 -10.42 1.74 -21.16
C LYS A 294 -10.05 3.23 -21.19
N GLN A 295 -9.76 3.84 -20.05
CA GLN A 295 -9.31 5.22 -19.99
C GLN A 295 -7.96 5.40 -20.69
N VAL A 296 -7.02 4.47 -20.45
CA VAL A 296 -5.74 4.44 -21.17
C VAL A 296 -5.98 4.20 -22.67
N MET A 297 -6.96 3.37 -23.05
CA MET A 297 -7.32 3.17 -24.47
C MET A 297 -7.80 4.46 -25.14
N GLY A 298 -8.63 5.26 -24.47
CA GLY A 298 -9.15 6.51 -25.02
C GLY A 298 -8.03 7.49 -25.36
N ALA A 299 -7.09 7.68 -24.42
CA ALA A 299 -5.91 8.51 -24.63
C ALA A 299 -4.95 7.92 -25.69
N ALA A 300 -4.91 6.59 -25.84
CA ALA A 300 -4.12 5.92 -26.86
C ALA A 300 -4.70 6.06 -28.26
N ALA A 301 -6.02 5.96 -28.41
CA ALA A 301 -6.69 6.11 -29.71
C ALA A 301 -6.46 7.51 -30.32
N GLU A 302 -6.49 8.56 -29.50
CA GLU A 302 -6.15 9.93 -29.94
C GLU A 302 -4.69 10.04 -30.43
N LYS A 303 -3.75 9.33 -29.78
CA LYS A 303 -2.34 9.30 -30.20
C LYS A 303 -2.08 8.39 -31.39
N GLU A 304 -2.83 7.29 -31.56
CA GLU A 304 -2.69 6.35 -32.66
C GLU A 304 -3.08 7.00 -34.00
N GLU A 305 -4.07 7.90 -34.01
CA GLU A 305 -4.38 8.76 -35.16
C GLU A 305 -3.19 9.67 -35.58
N ILE A 306 -2.26 9.94 -34.66
CA ILE A 306 -1.06 10.76 -34.87
C ILE A 306 0.17 9.87 -35.17
N SER A 307 0.03 8.54 -35.19
CA SER A 307 1.14 7.63 -35.49
C SER A 307 1.27 7.35 -36.99
N VAL A 308 2.48 7.03 -37.44
CA VAL A 308 2.75 6.66 -38.83
C VAL A 308 3.04 5.16 -38.93
N SER A 309 2.35 4.49 -39.86
CA SER A 309 2.62 3.09 -40.18
C SER A 309 3.86 2.90 -41.05
N PHE A 310 4.47 1.72 -40.97
CA PHE A 310 5.62 1.35 -41.82
C PHE A 310 5.34 1.55 -43.32
N LYS A 311 4.13 1.18 -43.78
CA LYS A 311 3.74 1.36 -45.18
C LYS A 311 3.66 2.84 -45.57
N GLN A 312 3.09 3.68 -44.70
CA GLN A 312 3.06 5.12 -44.92
C GLN A 312 4.48 5.71 -44.95
N MET A 313 5.42 5.23 -44.11
CA MET A 313 6.83 5.65 -44.21
C MET A 313 7.48 5.26 -45.52
N GLN A 314 7.18 4.06 -46.04
CA GLN A 314 7.66 3.66 -47.36
C GLN A 314 7.14 4.60 -48.44
N ASP A 315 5.85 4.92 -48.41
CA ASP A 315 5.22 5.84 -49.37
C ASP A 315 5.84 7.25 -49.26
N ILE A 316 6.01 7.79 -48.04
CA ILE A 316 6.67 9.09 -47.78
C ILE A 316 8.10 9.09 -48.32
N LEU A 317 8.86 8.01 -48.12
CA LEU A 317 10.24 7.90 -48.59
C LEU A 317 10.30 7.84 -50.13
N VAL A 318 9.43 7.05 -50.75
CA VAL A 318 9.33 6.93 -52.22
C VAL A 318 8.98 8.29 -52.83
N ASP A 319 7.99 8.99 -52.27
CA ASP A 319 7.58 10.32 -52.73
C ASP A 319 8.70 11.36 -52.55
N ALA A 320 9.39 11.33 -51.41
CA ALA A 320 10.51 12.23 -51.13
C ALA A 320 11.65 12.05 -52.14
N ILE A 321 11.98 10.80 -52.50
CA ILE A 321 13.05 10.49 -53.46
C ILE A 321 12.62 10.86 -54.89
N THR A 322 11.44 10.43 -55.32
CA THR A 322 10.97 10.60 -56.71
C THR A 322 10.64 12.05 -57.08
N SER A 323 10.18 12.85 -56.11
CA SER A 323 9.77 14.25 -56.36
C SER A 323 10.91 15.27 -56.25
N ASN A 324 12.00 14.95 -55.54
CA ASN A 324 13.05 15.92 -55.18
C ASN A 324 14.45 15.58 -55.72
N THR A 325 14.61 14.47 -56.45
CA THR A 325 15.90 14.04 -57.01
C THR A 325 15.78 13.62 -58.47
N THR A 326 16.91 13.43 -59.16
CA THR A 326 16.95 12.91 -60.54
C THR A 326 16.75 11.38 -60.63
N THR A 327 16.58 10.70 -59.49
CA THR A 327 16.43 9.25 -59.40
C THR A 327 14.97 8.84 -59.65
N THR A 328 14.76 7.87 -60.55
CA THR A 328 13.41 7.39 -60.92
C THR A 328 12.90 6.31 -59.97
N ALA A 329 11.58 6.13 -59.90
CA ALA A 329 10.94 5.04 -59.15
C ALA A 329 11.46 3.65 -59.56
N ASP A 330 11.76 3.46 -60.86
CA ASP A 330 12.34 2.22 -61.40
C ASP A 330 13.75 1.92 -60.85
N THR A 331 14.54 2.98 -60.59
CA THR A 331 15.86 2.85 -59.97
C THR A 331 15.72 2.39 -58.52
N LEU A 332 14.76 2.93 -57.76
CA LEU A 332 14.51 2.52 -56.37
C LEU A 332 13.97 1.09 -56.28
N ALA A 333 13.08 0.70 -57.20
CA ALA A 333 12.56 -0.66 -57.33
C ALA A 333 13.66 -1.71 -57.62
N SER A 334 14.82 -1.28 -58.15
CA SER A 334 15.99 -2.14 -58.37
C SER A 334 16.78 -2.44 -57.09
N TYR A 335 16.47 -1.77 -55.97
CA TYR A 335 17.13 -1.93 -54.66
C TYR A 335 16.11 -2.07 -53.50
N PRO A 336 15.26 -3.10 -53.50
CA PRO A 336 14.18 -3.24 -52.53
C PRO A 336 14.68 -3.38 -51.09
N GLU A 337 15.85 -4.00 -50.86
CA GLU A 337 16.42 -4.17 -49.53
C GLU A 337 16.83 -2.83 -48.90
N ILE A 338 17.32 -1.90 -49.71
CA ILE A 338 17.73 -0.57 -49.23
C ILE A 338 16.52 0.29 -48.93
N SER A 339 15.51 0.29 -49.81
CA SER A 339 14.27 1.03 -49.59
C SER A 339 13.55 0.56 -48.32
N TYR A 340 13.42 -0.75 -48.12
CA TYR A 340 12.82 -1.34 -46.92
C TYR A 340 13.60 -0.96 -45.66
N PHE A 341 14.94 -1.03 -45.70
CA PHE A 341 15.80 -0.68 -44.58
C PHE A 341 15.70 0.82 -44.21
N VAL A 342 15.79 1.72 -45.18
CA VAL A 342 15.73 3.16 -44.93
C VAL A 342 14.36 3.59 -44.39
N ALA A 343 13.27 2.99 -44.85
CA ALA A 343 11.95 3.25 -44.29
C ALA A 343 11.87 2.86 -42.80
N GLY A 344 12.42 1.71 -42.41
CA GLY A 344 12.53 1.29 -41.01
C GLY A 344 13.38 2.25 -40.16
N GLN A 345 14.50 2.74 -40.71
CA GLN A 345 15.33 3.75 -40.04
C GLN A 345 14.55 5.04 -39.76
N CYS A 346 13.76 5.50 -40.72
CA CYS A 346 12.99 6.72 -40.56
C CYS A 346 11.87 6.54 -39.52
N LEU A 347 11.18 5.39 -39.54
CA LEU A 347 10.15 5.07 -38.55
C LEU A 347 10.73 5.07 -37.13
N HIS A 348 11.87 4.40 -36.95
CA HIS A 348 12.57 4.34 -35.67
C HIS A 348 12.97 5.73 -35.13
N LEU A 349 13.38 6.67 -36.01
CA LEU A 349 13.71 8.04 -35.59
C LEU A 349 12.47 8.83 -35.15
N VAL A 350 11.31 8.57 -35.76
CA VAL A 350 10.04 9.19 -35.38
C VAL A 350 9.54 8.65 -34.04
N GLU A 351 9.61 7.34 -33.85
CA GLU A 351 9.18 6.69 -32.60
C GLU A 351 10.02 7.13 -31.38
N ASN A 352 11.28 7.52 -31.61
CA ASN A 352 12.17 8.08 -30.58
C ASN A 352 12.11 9.60 -30.46
N ASP A 353 11.11 10.25 -31.06
CA ASP A 353 10.91 11.70 -31.01
C ASP A 353 12.17 12.51 -31.44
N CYS A 354 13.01 11.94 -32.32
CA CYS A 354 14.27 12.55 -32.71
C CYS A 354 14.06 13.65 -33.76
N LEU A 355 14.39 14.89 -33.40
CA LEU A 355 14.38 16.05 -34.31
C LEU A 355 15.78 16.53 -34.70
N GLU A 356 16.84 15.85 -34.29
CA GLU A 356 18.22 16.25 -34.60
C GLU A 356 18.59 15.92 -36.05
N VAL A 357 18.91 16.94 -36.86
CA VAL A 357 19.24 16.75 -38.29
C VAL A 357 20.43 15.80 -38.47
N ALA A 358 21.39 15.84 -37.55
CA ALA A 358 22.59 15.02 -37.60
C ALA A 358 22.27 13.52 -37.56
N GLU A 359 21.30 13.10 -36.73
CA GLU A 359 20.92 11.69 -36.57
C GLU A 359 20.20 11.16 -37.81
N TRP A 360 19.25 11.93 -38.35
CA TRP A 360 18.57 11.62 -39.61
C TRP A 360 19.55 11.49 -40.78
N THR A 361 20.52 12.41 -40.87
CA THR A 361 21.56 12.40 -41.90
C THR A 361 22.45 11.16 -41.77
N ALA A 362 22.86 10.80 -40.55
CA ALA A 362 23.69 9.62 -40.29
C ALA A 362 22.95 8.29 -40.51
N GLY A 363 21.63 8.28 -40.31
CA GLY A 363 20.74 7.14 -40.49
C GLY A 363 20.38 6.85 -41.95
N ILE A 364 20.28 7.88 -42.80
CA ILE A 364 19.74 7.73 -44.17
C ILE A 364 20.83 7.86 -45.25
N VAL A 365 21.66 8.91 -45.20
CA VAL A 365 22.60 9.26 -46.30
C VAL A 365 23.57 8.13 -46.67
N PRO A 366 24.19 7.40 -45.71
CA PRO A 366 25.14 6.34 -46.07
C PRO A 366 24.54 5.12 -46.79
N TYR A 367 23.21 4.94 -46.74
CA TYR A 367 22.53 3.83 -47.41
C TYR A 367 22.09 4.23 -48.82
N LEU A 368 21.65 5.47 -49.00
CA LEU A 368 21.27 6.00 -50.30
C LEU A 368 22.47 6.31 -51.20
N SER A 369 23.69 6.47 -50.63
CA SER A 369 24.92 6.74 -51.40
C SER A 369 25.30 5.68 -52.44
N LEU A 370 24.60 4.54 -52.48
CA LEU A 370 24.81 3.52 -53.51
C LEU A 370 24.39 4.01 -54.91
N PHE A 371 23.28 4.75 -55.00
CA PHE A 371 22.66 5.13 -56.26
C PHE A 371 22.31 6.62 -56.35
N MET A 372 22.62 7.42 -55.32
CA MET A 372 22.45 8.88 -55.36
C MET A 372 23.63 9.65 -54.76
N SER A 373 23.72 10.92 -55.14
CA SER A 373 24.74 11.84 -54.64
C SER A 373 24.50 12.21 -53.17
N LYS A 374 25.55 12.68 -52.48
CA LYS A 374 25.44 13.13 -51.08
C LYS A 374 24.52 14.35 -50.93
N ASP A 375 24.53 15.24 -51.92
CA ASP A 375 23.69 16.44 -51.92
C ASP A 375 22.21 16.07 -52.09
N ASP A 376 21.88 15.14 -52.99
CA ASP A 376 20.50 14.69 -53.20
C ASP A 376 19.99 13.85 -52.01
N SER A 377 20.85 13.02 -51.42
CA SER A 377 20.54 12.28 -50.19
C SER A 377 20.18 13.22 -49.03
N SER A 378 20.86 14.36 -48.92
CA SER A 378 20.63 15.35 -47.86
C SER A 378 19.30 16.08 -48.04
N LYS A 379 18.90 16.36 -49.30
CA LYS A 379 17.57 16.93 -49.60
C LYS A 379 16.45 15.96 -49.20
N VAL A 380 16.62 14.66 -49.50
CA VAL A 380 15.65 13.63 -49.10
C VAL A 380 15.48 13.60 -47.59
N VAL A 381 16.58 13.66 -46.83
CA VAL A 381 16.54 13.71 -45.36
C VAL A 381 15.71 14.89 -44.85
N GLU A 382 15.91 16.08 -45.42
CA GLU A 382 15.20 17.29 -44.99
C GLU A 382 13.69 17.22 -45.29
N VAL A 383 13.33 16.68 -46.46
CA VAL A 383 11.92 16.48 -46.85
C VAL A 383 11.25 15.46 -45.93
N VAL A 384 11.84 14.27 -45.76
CA VAL A 384 11.25 13.21 -44.92
C VAL A 384 11.11 13.68 -43.48
N LYS A 385 12.16 14.31 -42.92
CA LYS A 385 12.12 14.85 -41.55
C LYS A 385 11.01 15.89 -41.38
N ASN A 386 10.87 16.83 -42.32
CA ASN A 386 9.84 17.88 -42.22
C ASN A 386 8.43 17.31 -42.29
N VAL A 387 8.19 16.31 -43.16
CA VAL A 387 6.92 15.57 -43.19
C VAL A 387 6.70 14.81 -41.89
N CYS A 388 7.75 14.25 -41.29
CA CYS A 388 7.64 13.45 -40.07
C CYS A 388 7.46 14.28 -38.79
N LYS A 389 7.82 15.57 -38.80
CA LYS A 389 7.75 16.46 -37.63
C LYS A 389 6.33 16.57 -37.04
N GLN A 390 5.30 16.41 -37.86
CA GLN A 390 3.89 16.46 -37.40
C GLN A 390 3.51 15.28 -36.49
N TYR A 391 4.35 14.25 -36.40
CA TYR A 391 4.12 13.05 -35.61
C TYR A 391 4.93 13.01 -34.29
N ILE A 392 5.62 14.11 -33.93
CA ILE A 392 6.49 14.23 -32.73
C ILE A 392 5.89 15.24 -31.73
N VAL A 393 5.81 14.91 -30.43
CA VAL A 393 5.17 15.73 -29.37
C VAL A 393 6.19 16.30 -28.38
N LEU A 394 6.16 17.61 -28.09
CA LEU A 394 7.05 18.30 -27.13
C LEU A 394 6.31 18.75 -25.86
N GLN A 395 6.97 18.73 -24.69
CA GLN A 395 6.45 19.30 -23.43
C GLN A 395 7.04 20.70 -23.14
N GLU A 396 6.21 21.63 -22.65
CA GLU A 396 6.61 22.99 -22.23
C GLU A 396 6.97 23.06 -20.73
N VAL A 397 7.99 23.86 -20.39
CA VAL A 397 8.43 24.15 -19.00
C VAL A 397 8.06 25.60 -18.64
N VAL A 398 7.44 25.81 -17.47
CA VAL A 398 7.07 27.15 -16.95
C VAL A 398 8.06 27.58 -15.86
N GLU A 399 8.59 28.79 -15.93
CA GLU A 399 9.53 29.36 -14.94
C GLU A 399 8.81 30.14 -13.81
N GLU A 400 9.17 29.91 -12.53
CA GLU A 400 8.74 30.71 -11.36
C GLU A 400 9.92 31.46 -10.72
N GLU A 401 9.71 32.69 -10.21
CA GLU A 401 10.73 33.53 -9.55
C GLU A 401 11.22 32.99 -8.18
N GLY A 402 12.54 33.06 -7.93
CA GLY A 402 13.21 32.70 -6.65
C GLY A 402 14.23 31.56 -6.78
N GLU A 403 15.14 31.41 -5.82
CA GLU A 403 16.15 30.32 -5.80
C GLU A 403 15.49 28.95 -5.50
N ASP A 404 15.76 27.98 -6.36
CA ASP A 404 15.24 26.62 -6.28
C ASP A 404 16.06 25.76 -5.31
N ILE A 405 15.39 25.15 -4.34
CA ILE A 405 15.94 24.07 -3.52
C ILE A 405 15.76 22.72 -4.20
N CYS A 406 14.62 22.52 -4.86
CA CYS A 406 14.27 21.28 -5.52
C CYS A 406 13.24 21.57 -6.62
N ASN A 407 13.45 21.01 -7.80
CA ASN A 407 12.48 20.99 -8.90
C ASN A 407 12.54 19.60 -9.56
N THR A 408 11.72 18.69 -9.05
CA THR A 408 11.75 17.29 -9.48
C THR A 408 10.36 16.79 -9.77
N GLU A 409 10.28 15.82 -10.68
CA GLU A 409 9.07 15.08 -10.97
C GLU A 409 9.28 13.64 -10.54
N PHE A 410 8.36 13.12 -9.72
CA PHE A 410 8.49 11.78 -9.17
C PHE A 410 7.12 11.18 -8.89
N SER A 411 7.12 9.86 -8.69
CA SER A 411 5.99 9.14 -8.12
C SER A 411 6.37 8.63 -6.73
N LEU A 412 5.37 8.44 -5.87
CA LEU A 412 5.57 7.87 -4.54
C LEU A 412 4.49 6.82 -4.29
N ALA A 413 4.90 5.68 -3.77
CA ALA A 413 3.97 4.64 -3.37
C ALA A 413 4.48 3.97 -2.08
N TYR A 414 3.56 3.37 -1.32
CA TYR A 414 3.88 2.64 -0.09
C TYR A 414 2.89 1.50 0.16
N GLY A 415 3.41 0.32 0.53
CA GLY A 415 2.58 -0.82 0.92
C GLY A 415 1.58 -1.30 -0.15
N GLY A 416 1.99 -1.30 -1.42
CA GLY A 416 1.16 -1.68 -2.58
C GLY A 416 0.25 -0.57 -3.11
N LYS A 417 0.20 0.60 -2.45
CA LYS A 417 -0.68 1.72 -2.82
C LYS A 417 0.13 2.90 -3.39
N ILE A 418 -0.26 3.37 -4.57
CA ILE A 418 0.24 4.62 -5.16
C ILE A 418 -0.31 5.80 -4.36
N LEU A 419 0.60 6.62 -3.83
CA LEU A 419 0.29 7.79 -3.02
C LEU A 419 0.36 9.07 -3.87
N LEU A 420 1.41 9.18 -4.68
CA LEU A 420 1.63 10.24 -5.65
C LEU A 420 2.03 9.64 -7.00
N HIS A 421 1.51 10.19 -8.08
CA HIS A 421 1.76 9.74 -9.44
C HIS A 421 2.20 10.90 -10.32
N ASN A 422 3.44 10.81 -10.80
CA ASN A 422 4.07 11.78 -11.70
C ASN A 422 3.79 13.23 -11.27
N THR A 423 4.14 13.51 -10.02
CA THR A 423 3.89 14.80 -9.39
C THR A 423 5.15 15.65 -9.44
N LYS A 424 4.97 16.94 -9.70
CA LYS A 424 6.04 17.93 -9.61
C LYS A 424 6.14 18.45 -8.19
N LEU A 425 7.36 18.47 -7.66
CA LEU A 425 7.68 19.09 -6.38
C LEU A 425 8.67 20.22 -6.63
N HIS A 426 8.17 21.44 -6.51
CA HIS A 426 8.93 22.66 -6.72
C HIS A 426 9.00 23.49 -5.44
N LEU A 427 10.16 23.46 -4.80
CA LEU A 427 10.41 24.10 -3.52
C LEU A 427 11.46 25.22 -3.66
N LYS A 428 11.10 26.38 -3.14
CA LYS A 428 11.96 27.58 -3.04
C LYS A 428 12.63 27.70 -1.67
N ARG A 429 13.80 28.34 -1.62
CA ARG A 429 14.56 28.64 -0.38
C ARG A 429 13.80 29.63 0.54
N GLY A 430 13.88 29.42 1.86
CA GLY A 430 13.30 30.28 2.91
C GLY A 430 11.78 30.24 3.09
N ARG A 431 11.08 29.32 2.40
CA ARG A 431 9.60 29.21 2.47
C ARG A 431 9.14 28.13 3.46
N ARG A 432 7.91 28.25 3.96
CA ARG A 432 7.32 27.32 4.93
C ARG A 432 6.08 26.65 4.31
N TYR A 433 6.28 25.43 3.83
CA TYR A 433 5.26 24.63 3.15
C TYR A 433 4.49 23.78 4.14
N GLY A 434 3.16 23.91 4.14
CA GLY A 434 2.28 23.04 4.90
C GLY A 434 1.74 21.93 4.01
N MET A 435 1.99 20.68 4.38
CA MET A 435 1.45 19.53 3.66
C MET A 435 0.04 19.20 4.16
N VAL A 436 -0.94 19.46 3.31
CA VAL A 436 -2.35 19.29 3.63
C VAL A 436 -2.94 18.17 2.78
N GLY A 437 -3.73 17.31 3.40
CA GLY A 437 -4.33 16.15 2.75
C GLY A 437 -4.96 15.24 3.80
N LYS A 438 -5.84 14.33 3.37
CA LYS A 438 -6.42 13.30 4.25
C LYS A 438 -5.31 12.44 4.85
N ASN A 439 -5.55 11.78 5.98
CA ASN A 439 -4.55 10.85 6.50
C ASN A 439 -4.54 9.55 5.69
N GLY A 440 -3.36 8.93 5.56
CA GLY A 440 -3.15 7.79 4.65
C GLY A 440 -2.96 8.16 3.16
N VAL A 441 -2.90 9.45 2.81
CA VAL A 441 -2.50 9.91 1.46
C VAL A 441 -1.00 9.88 1.22
N GLY A 442 -0.19 9.69 2.27
CA GLY A 442 1.26 9.57 2.15
C GLY A 442 2.11 10.73 2.66
N LYS A 443 1.57 11.63 3.50
CA LYS A 443 2.29 12.81 4.02
C LYS A 443 3.62 12.47 4.73
N THR A 444 3.55 11.68 5.80
CA THR A 444 4.72 11.19 6.53
C THR A 444 5.65 10.36 5.63
N THR A 445 5.07 9.54 4.74
CA THR A 445 5.85 8.74 3.78
C THR A 445 6.67 9.62 2.86
N LEU A 446 6.10 10.70 2.32
CA LEU A 446 6.83 11.64 1.48
C LEU A 446 7.98 12.30 2.26
N MET A 447 7.72 12.78 3.48
CA MET A 447 8.77 13.38 4.30
C MET A 447 9.91 12.41 4.60
N ARG A 448 9.61 11.16 4.94
CA ARG A 448 10.65 10.13 5.14
C ARG A 448 11.50 9.90 3.90
N ASN A 449 10.88 9.82 2.73
CA ASN A 449 11.61 9.62 1.48
C ASN A 449 12.45 10.86 1.09
N ILE A 450 11.99 12.06 1.42
CA ILE A 450 12.81 13.28 1.25
C ILE A 450 14.01 13.24 2.21
N ALA A 451 13.79 12.88 3.48
CA ALA A 451 14.83 12.77 4.49
C ALA A 451 15.91 11.73 4.14
N SER A 452 15.49 10.57 3.61
CA SER A 452 16.39 9.50 3.17
C SER A 452 16.98 9.71 1.78
N LYS A 453 16.68 10.84 1.13
CA LYS A 453 17.07 11.15 -0.27
C LYS A 453 16.67 10.05 -1.26
N SER A 454 15.52 9.41 -1.03
CA SER A 454 14.97 8.34 -1.86
C SER A 454 13.98 8.82 -2.92
N VAL A 455 13.61 10.11 -2.89
CA VAL A 455 12.82 10.73 -3.96
C VAL A 455 13.72 11.01 -5.16
N GLU A 456 13.27 10.59 -6.34
CA GLU A 456 13.99 10.75 -7.59
C GLU A 456 14.21 12.24 -7.94
N GLY A 457 15.41 12.55 -8.42
CA GLY A 457 15.82 13.89 -8.85
C GLY A 457 16.25 14.85 -7.73
N LEU A 458 16.14 14.47 -6.44
CA LEU A 458 16.56 15.35 -5.35
C LEU A 458 18.06 15.70 -5.44
N PRO A 459 18.46 16.97 -5.25
CA PRO A 459 19.88 17.35 -5.26
C PRO A 459 20.68 16.63 -4.17
N GLU A 460 21.82 16.04 -4.53
CA GLU A 460 22.68 15.32 -3.58
C GLU A 460 23.23 16.23 -2.47
N GLU A 461 23.47 17.50 -2.79
CA GLU A 461 24.01 18.52 -1.87
C GLU A 461 22.98 18.98 -0.82
N LEU A 462 21.68 18.72 -1.02
CA LEU A 462 20.62 19.20 -0.13
C LEU A 462 20.75 18.60 1.26
N SER A 463 20.95 19.44 2.28
CA SER A 463 20.95 19.04 3.68
C SER A 463 19.54 19.08 4.26
N THR A 464 19.00 17.91 4.62
CA THR A 464 17.66 17.78 5.21
C THR A 464 17.75 17.20 6.62
N VAL A 465 16.94 17.70 7.55
CA VAL A 465 16.79 17.13 8.90
C VAL A 465 15.33 16.81 9.15
N TYR A 466 15.07 15.57 9.52
CA TYR A 466 13.74 15.07 9.87
C TYR A 466 13.58 14.97 11.38
N VAL A 467 12.67 15.78 11.91
CA VAL A 467 12.37 15.84 13.35
C VAL A 467 11.14 14.99 13.61
N GLN A 468 11.34 13.91 14.38
CA GLN A 468 10.26 13.03 14.84
C GLN A 468 10.03 13.22 16.35
N SER A 469 8.79 13.03 16.78
CA SER A 469 8.41 13.11 18.21
C SER A 469 8.97 11.97 19.05
N ASN A 470 9.29 10.83 18.43
CA ASN A 470 9.88 9.67 19.09
C ASN A 470 11.38 9.65 18.85
N ILE A 471 12.15 9.88 19.92
CA ILE A 471 13.59 9.63 19.92
C ILE A 471 13.80 8.15 20.24
N ASP A 472 14.25 7.38 19.27
CA ASP A 472 14.70 6.00 19.49
C ASP A 472 16.07 6.04 20.17
N VAL A 473 16.11 5.63 21.44
CA VAL A 473 17.35 5.52 22.21
C VAL A 473 17.51 4.06 22.62
N GLU A 474 18.64 3.45 22.25
CA GLU A 474 18.95 2.04 22.59
C GLU A 474 19.60 1.90 23.99
N GLU A 475 20.25 2.96 24.48
CA GLU A 475 21.02 2.96 25.73
C GLU A 475 20.62 4.13 26.63
N ASP A 476 20.59 3.90 27.94
CA ASP A 476 20.25 4.95 28.92
C ASP A 476 21.38 5.99 29.02
N MET A 477 21.13 7.21 28.53
CA MET A 477 22.09 8.29 28.49
C MET A 477 21.46 9.64 28.81
N SER A 478 22.28 10.60 29.22
CA SER A 478 21.85 11.99 29.47
C SER A 478 21.60 12.76 28.17
N CYS A 479 20.79 13.84 28.24
CA CYS A 479 20.50 14.71 27.09
C CYS A 479 21.77 15.22 26.39
N LYS A 480 22.80 15.56 27.18
CA LYS A 480 24.08 16.07 26.66
C LYS A 480 24.89 14.99 25.94
N GLN A 481 24.92 13.78 26.49
CA GLN A 481 25.58 12.62 25.85
C GLN A 481 24.88 12.22 24.56
N TYR A 482 23.54 12.32 24.53
CA TYR A 482 22.74 12.06 23.34
C TYR A 482 23.12 12.99 22.17
N LEU A 483 23.20 14.30 22.41
CA LEU A 483 23.63 15.25 21.38
C LEU A 483 25.09 15.03 20.94
N ALA A 484 25.99 14.75 21.88
CA ALA A 484 27.41 14.53 21.59
C ALA A 484 27.68 13.25 20.77
N ARG A 485 26.80 12.24 20.87
CA ARG A 485 26.91 10.98 20.11
C ARG A 485 26.39 11.11 18.66
N ALA A 486 25.62 12.14 18.35
CA ALA A 486 25.06 12.34 17.02
C ALA A 486 26.18 12.55 15.99
N PRO A 487 26.28 11.72 14.93
CA PRO A 487 27.40 11.77 13.99
C PRO A 487 27.48 13.09 13.22
N GLU A 488 26.34 13.77 13.03
CA GLU A 488 26.25 15.08 12.39
C GLU A 488 26.84 16.21 13.25
N LEU A 489 26.92 16.02 14.57
CA LEU A 489 27.32 17.05 15.54
C LEU A 489 28.75 16.90 16.06
N LYS A 490 29.56 16.03 15.44
CA LYS A 490 30.96 15.76 15.86
C LYS A 490 31.86 17.01 15.94
N ASN A 491 31.52 18.06 15.18
CA ASN A 491 32.28 19.30 15.12
C ASN A 491 31.79 20.36 16.14
N CYS A 492 30.69 20.11 16.84
CA CYS A 492 30.17 21.02 17.86
C CYS A 492 30.91 20.82 19.19
N THR A 493 31.25 21.91 19.86
CA THR A 493 31.88 21.89 21.19
C THR A 493 30.84 21.60 22.28
N ALA A 494 31.29 21.03 23.41
CA ALA A 494 30.41 20.74 24.54
C ALA A 494 29.75 21.98 25.16
N GLU A 495 30.33 23.17 24.92
CA GLU A 495 29.81 24.48 25.35
C GLU A 495 28.67 24.93 24.42
N GLU A 496 28.82 24.77 23.10
CA GLU A 496 27.75 25.06 22.13
C GLU A 496 26.53 24.15 22.34
N LEU A 497 26.74 22.87 22.64
CA LEU A 497 25.67 21.93 22.98
C LEU A 497 24.89 22.38 24.23
N ASP A 498 25.60 22.87 25.25
CA ASP A 498 25.01 23.32 26.52
C ASP A 498 24.23 24.62 26.36
N MET A 499 24.78 25.56 25.59
CA MET A 499 24.15 26.83 25.27
C MET A 499 22.86 26.62 24.47
N MET A 500 22.88 25.74 23.47
CA MET A 500 21.68 25.40 22.68
C MET A 500 20.59 24.75 23.54
N LEU A 501 20.96 23.80 24.42
CA LEU A 501 20.01 23.19 25.36
C LEU A 501 19.38 24.22 26.29
N THR A 502 20.17 25.19 26.75
CA THR A 502 19.67 26.29 27.57
C THR A 502 18.73 27.20 26.78
N GLU A 503 19.04 27.49 25.51
CA GLU A 503 18.22 28.33 24.62
C GLU A 503 16.84 27.73 24.31
N VAL A 504 16.77 26.40 24.13
CA VAL A 504 15.48 25.69 23.95
C VAL A 504 14.73 25.45 25.28
N GLY A 505 15.37 25.78 26.41
CA GLY A 505 14.76 25.86 27.74
C GLY A 505 15.06 24.69 28.70
N PHE A 506 16.12 23.89 28.49
CA PHE A 506 16.56 22.89 29.46
C PHE A 506 17.33 23.56 30.61
N ASP A 507 16.90 23.32 31.85
CA ASP A 507 17.66 23.64 33.06
C ASP A 507 18.75 22.60 33.34
N ASP A 508 19.64 22.90 34.27
CA ASP A 508 20.81 22.06 34.54
C ASP A 508 20.44 20.66 35.08
N ASP A 509 19.30 20.54 35.77
CA ASP A 509 18.77 19.26 36.27
C ASP A 509 18.25 18.39 35.12
N LEU A 510 17.50 18.98 34.18
CA LEU A 510 16.98 18.29 32.98
C LEU A 510 18.10 17.92 31.99
N LYS A 511 19.16 18.72 31.89
CA LYS A 511 20.35 18.39 31.08
C LYS A 511 21.03 17.09 31.56
N ALA A 512 21.05 16.86 32.89
CA ALA A 512 21.66 15.70 33.52
C ALA A 512 20.73 14.48 33.59
N THR A 513 19.44 14.67 33.32
CA THR A 513 18.40 13.63 33.37
C THR A 513 18.49 12.68 32.17
N SER A 514 18.06 11.42 32.38
CA SER A 514 17.99 10.40 31.32
C SER A 514 16.97 10.77 30.24
N VAL A 515 17.33 10.54 28.97
CA VAL A 515 16.42 10.74 27.83
C VAL A 515 15.15 9.87 27.94
N PHE A 516 15.22 8.70 28.58
CA PHE A 516 14.04 7.85 28.80
C PHE A 516 13.02 8.49 29.74
N SER A 517 13.49 9.22 30.75
CA SER A 517 12.63 9.92 31.71
C SER A 517 12.07 11.24 31.21
N LEU A 518 12.55 11.76 30.07
CA LEU A 518 11.98 12.95 29.46
C LEU A 518 10.55 12.70 28.99
N SER A 519 9.66 13.65 29.29
CA SER A 519 8.31 13.68 28.70
C SER A 519 8.39 13.87 27.18
N GLY A 520 7.34 13.47 26.44
CA GLY A 520 7.28 13.63 24.98
C GLY A 520 7.60 15.04 24.49
N GLY A 521 7.13 16.08 25.19
CA GLY A 521 7.42 17.45 24.79
C GLY A 521 8.87 17.88 25.01
N TRP A 522 9.52 17.36 26.06
CA TRP A 522 10.96 17.55 26.27
C TRP A 522 11.80 16.79 25.23
N ARG A 523 11.35 15.59 24.81
CA ARG A 523 11.97 14.86 23.70
C ARG A 523 11.87 15.64 22.39
N MET A 524 10.71 16.22 22.07
CA MET A 524 10.54 17.07 20.89
C MET A 524 11.49 18.27 20.92
N LYS A 525 11.61 18.96 22.06
CA LYS A 525 12.57 20.07 22.22
C LYS A 525 14.02 19.63 22.06
N LEU A 526 14.39 18.44 22.55
CA LEU A 526 15.72 17.86 22.36
C LEU A 526 16.00 17.56 20.88
N ALA A 527 15.01 17.01 20.16
CA ALA A 527 15.11 16.74 18.73
C ALA A 527 15.22 18.03 17.91
N LEU A 528 14.48 19.07 18.28
CA LEU A 528 14.60 20.39 17.68
C LEU A 528 15.98 21.01 17.96
N ALA A 529 16.48 20.95 19.20
CA ALA A 529 17.82 21.43 19.55
C ALA A 529 18.91 20.76 18.70
N ARG A 530 18.80 19.44 18.49
CA ARG A 530 19.66 18.71 17.55
C ARG A 530 19.57 19.29 16.14
N ALA A 531 18.36 19.52 15.63
CA ALA A 531 18.17 20.08 14.29
C ALA A 531 18.74 21.51 14.13
N MET A 532 18.66 22.35 15.17
CA MET A 532 19.24 23.70 15.16
C MET A 532 20.76 23.67 15.02
N LEU A 533 21.42 22.72 15.66
CA LEU A 533 22.88 22.57 15.63
C LEU A 533 23.40 22.10 14.27
N VAL A 534 22.61 21.29 13.55
CA VAL A 534 22.98 20.78 12.20
C VAL A 534 22.92 21.89 11.14
N LYS A 535 22.10 22.94 11.33
CA LYS A 535 21.87 24.03 10.36
C LYS A 535 21.49 23.52 8.95
N PRO A 536 20.38 22.79 8.79
CA PRO A 536 19.97 22.25 7.49
C PRO A 536 19.44 23.32 6.54
N ASP A 537 19.50 23.06 5.22
CA ASP A 537 18.80 23.85 4.21
C ASP A 537 17.27 23.64 4.28
N MET A 538 16.87 22.43 4.68
CA MET A 538 15.47 22.03 4.78
C MET A 538 15.14 21.32 6.10
N LEU A 539 14.15 21.83 6.81
CA LEU A 539 13.62 21.24 8.06
C LEU A 539 12.29 20.53 7.79
N LEU A 540 12.22 19.24 8.11
CA LEU A 540 11.02 18.41 7.97
C LEU A 540 10.40 18.17 9.35
N LEU A 541 9.18 18.65 9.56
CA LEU A 541 8.47 18.60 10.84
C LEU A 541 7.18 17.77 10.71
N ASP A 542 7.13 16.61 11.38
CA ASP A 542 5.97 15.72 11.38
C ASP A 542 5.21 15.80 12.71
N GLU A 543 4.01 16.37 12.66
CA GLU A 543 3.15 16.65 13.82
C GLU A 543 3.93 17.26 15.01
N PRO A 544 4.62 18.40 14.80
CA PRO A 544 5.54 18.93 15.80
C PRO A 544 4.82 19.44 17.07
N THR A 545 3.51 19.64 16.98
CA THR A 545 2.65 20.05 18.11
C THR A 545 2.25 18.88 19.03
N ASN A 546 2.47 17.63 18.62
CA ASN A 546 2.09 16.48 19.42
C ASN A 546 2.92 16.40 20.70
N HIS A 547 2.26 16.08 21.82
CA HIS A 547 2.86 15.99 23.15
C HIS A 547 3.50 17.30 23.67
N LEU A 548 3.27 18.44 23.00
CA LEU A 548 3.64 19.77 23.46
C LEU A 548 2.50 20.43 24.24
N ASP A 549 2.86 21.18 25.28
CA ASP A 549 1.93 22.07 25.94
C ASP A 549 1.77 23.40 25.17
N VAL A 550 0.80 24.22 25.57
CA VAL A 550 0.48 25.49 24.89
C VAL A 550 1.69 26.43 24.84
N ASN A 551 2.53 26.44 25.89
CA ASN A 551 3.70 27.31 25.97
C ASN A 551 4.81 26.86 25.02
N ALA A 552 5.06 25.56 24.90
CA ALA A 552 6.04 25.01 23.97
C ALA A 552 5.62 25.20 22.51
N VAL A 553 4.33 25.10 22.19
CA VAL A 553 3.80 25.42 20.85
C VAL A 553 4.07 26.89 20.49
N ALA A 554 3.80 27.83 21.39
CA ALA A 554 4.05 29.25 21.15
C ALA A 554 5.54 29.56 20.90
N TRP A 555 6.43 28.91 21.65
CA TRP A 555 7.88 29.00 21.43
C TRP A 555 8.27 28.46 20.04
N LEU A 556 7.75 27.29 19.65
CA LEU A 556 8.02 26.68 18.35
C LEU A 556 7.56 27.59 17.20
N THR A 557 6.35 28.15 17.28
CA THR A 557 5.82 29.11 16.30
C THR A 557 6.78 30.28 16.11
N LYS A 558 7.25 30.88 17.22
CA LYS A 558 8.20 32.00 17.18
C LYS A 558 9.53 31.60 16.54
N TYR A 559 10.04 30.41 16.83
CA TYR A 559 11.26 29.89 16.25
C TYR A 559 11.15 29.73 14.72
N LEU A 560 10.09 29.06 14.23
CA LEU A 560 9.89 28.82 12.80
C LEU A 560 9.70 30.10 11.99
N LEU A 561 9.06 31.11 12.58
CA LEU A 561 8.94 32.44 11.96
C LEU A 561 10.28 33.19 11.89
N GLY A 562 11.23 32.87 12.77
CA GLY A 562 12.58 33.43 12.76
C GLY A 562 13.49 32.87 11.65
N LEU A 563 13.18 31.68 11.12
CA LEU A 563 13.94 31.03 10.06
C LEU A 563 13.62 31.65 8.69
N LYS A 564 14.50 32.53 8.20
CA LYS A 564 14.34 33.21 6.90
C LYS A 564 15.03 32.51 5.72
N GLU A 565 16.11 31.79 5.99
CA GLU A 565 16.92 31.14 4.94
C GLU A 565 16.69 29.63 4.85
N VAL A 566 16.15 29.03 5.92
CA VAL A 566 15.83 27.59 5.98
C VAL A 566 14.41 27.36 5.46
N THR A 567 14.25 26.41 4.56
CA THR A 567 12.93 25.99 4.09
C THR A 567 12.33 24.98 5.05
N CYS A 568 11.06 25.14 5.43
CA CYS A 568 10.37 24.19 6.29
C CYS A 568 9.28 23.46 5.52
N MET A 569 9.16 22.15 5.73
CA MET A 569 8.02 21.35 5.31
C MET A 569 7.36 20.76 6.55
N ILE A 570 6.09 21.11 6.74
CA ILE A 570 5.37 20.90 8.00
C ILE A 570 4.11 20.09 7.74
N VAL A 571 3.94 19.00 8.46
CA VAL A 571 2.67 18.28 8.61
C VAL A 571 2.15 18.57 10.01
N SER A 572 0.97 19.19 10.12
CA SER A 572 0.33 19.42 11.42
C SER A 572 -1.19 19.34 11.31
N HIS A 573 -1.82 18.72 12.30
CA HIS A 573 -3.27 18.73 12.49
C HIS A 573 -3.79 19.99 13.20
N SER A 574 -2.92 20.80 13.78
CA SER A 574 -3.29 22.03 14.48
C SER A 574 -3.54 23.17 13.48
N THR A 575 -4.80 23.59 13.36
CA THR A 575 -5.22 24.66 12.43
C THR A 575 -4.63 26.01 12.80
N SER A 576 -4.66 26.37 14.09
CA SER A 576 -4.09 27.62 14.59
C SER A 576 -2.58 27.71 14.31
N PHE A 577 -1.85 26.62 14.54
CA PHE A 577 -0.43 26.55 14.25
C PHE A 577 -0.14 26.69 12.75
N CYS A 578 -0.91 26.04 11.89
CA CYS A 578 -0.78 26.14 10.43
C CYS A 578 -1.08 27.56 9.92
N ASP A 579 -2.07 28.25 10.49
CA ASP A 579 -2.42 29.61 10.10
C ASP A 579 -1.34 30.63 10.46
N ASP A 580 -0.67 30.42 11.60
CA ASP A 580 0.38 31.31 12.10
C ASP A 580 1.73 31.14 11.38
N VAL A 581 2.08 29.91 10.95
CA VAL A 581 3.45 29.58 10.49
C VAL A 581 3.58 29.51 8.97
N LEU A 582 2.57 29.01 8.25
CA LEU A 582 2.71 28.60 6.85
C LEU A 582 2.72 29.79 5.87
N THR A 583 3.53 29.69 4.81
CA THR A 583 3.52 30.61 3.66
C THR A 583 2.81 30.05 2.45
N ASP A 584 2.88 28.73 2.27
CA ASP A 584 2.35 28.01 1.13
C ASP A 584 1.78 26.66 1.60
N VAL A 585 0.76 26.17 0.91
CA VAL A 585 0.13 24.88 1.16
C VAL A 585 0.40 23.94 -0.01
N LEU A 586 0.97 22.77 0.27
CA LEU A 586 1.07 21.65 -0.67
C LEU A 586 -0.10 20.70 -0.40
N HIS A 587 -1.10 20.74 -1.27
CA HIS A 587 -2.32 19.96 -1.10
C HIS A 587 -2.31 18.70 -1.96
N TYR A 588 -2.65 17.56 -1.35
CA TYR A 588 -2.81 16.29 -2.07
C TYR A 588 -4.15 16.25 -2.82
N GLU A 589 -4.11 16.18 -4.14
CA GLU A 589 -5.28 16.12 -5.01
C GLU A 589 -5.08 15.06 -6.09
N ASN A 590 -5.97 14.07 -6.16
CA ASN A 590 -5.96 13.05 -7.21
C ASN A 590 -4.57 12.40 -7.43
N GLN A 591 -3.89 12.04 -6.32
CA GLN A 591 -2.51 11.50 -6.34
C GLN A 591 -1.47 12.47 -6.92
N LYS A 592 -1.70 13.78 -6.87
CA LYS A 592 -0.72 14.81 -7.20
C LYS A 592 -0.58 15.82 -6.07
N LEU A 593 0.56 16.50 -6.03
CA LEU A 593 0.79 17.65 -5.16
C LEU A 593 0.45 18.92 -5.94
N VAL A 594 -0.52 19.68 -5.44
CA VAL A 594 -0.88 20.99 -5.97
C VAL A 594 -0.45 22.05 -4.97
N LYS A 595 0.34 23.01 -5.44
CA LYS A 595 0.86 24.11 -4.63
C LYS A 595 -0.12 25.29 -4.62
N TYR A 596 -0.44 25.79 -3.44
CA TYR A 596 -1.28 26.95 -3.21
C TYR A 596 -0.51 27.99 -2.41
N HIS A 597 -0.48 29.23 -2.88
CA HIS A 597 0.14 30.34 -2.15
C HIS A 597 -0.80 30.90 -1.08
N GLY A 598 -0.28 31.10 0.13
CA GLY A 598 -0.99 31.55 1.33
C GLY A 598 -0.96 30.53 2.48
N ASN A 599 -1.39 30.95 3.67
CA ASN A 599 -1.59 30.08 4.84
C ASN A 599 -2.86 29.20 4.70
N LEU A 600 -3.16 28.39 5.71
CA LEU A 600 -4.28 27.44 5.65
C LEU A 600 -5.64 28.15 5.43
N ALA A 601 -5.90 29.27 6.10
CA ALA A 601 -7.10 30.08 5.90
C ALA A 601 -7.23 30.60 4.45
N ALA A 602 -6.13 31.10 3.86
CA ALA A 602 -6.12 31.55 2.47
C ALA A 602 -6.36 30.40 1.48
N PHE A 603 -5.86 29.21 1.78
CA PHE A 603 -6.13 27.99 1.02
C PHE A 603 -7.62 27.60 1.10
N VAL A 604 -8.21 27.57 2.29
CA VAL A 604 -9.63 27.24 2.48
C VAL A 604 -10.56 28.26 1.81
N ALA A 605 -10.15 29.53 1.72
CA ALA A 605 -10.87 30.54 0.95
C ALA A 605 -10.89 30.23 -0.57
N LYS A 606 -9.80 29.68 -1.11
CA LYS A 606 -9.71 29.26 -2.53
C LYS A 606 -10.40 27.91 -2.78
N LYS A 607 -10.39 27.00 -1.82
CA LYS A 607 -11.00 25.67 -1.92
C LYS A 607 -12.03 25.43 -0.80
N PRO A 608 -13.31 25.79 -1.00
CA PRO A 608 -14.34 25.70 0.04
C PRO A 608 -14.58 24.28 0.58
N GLU A 609 -14.31 23.25 -0.22
CA GLU A 609 -14.36 21.83 0.20
C GLU A 609 -13.37 21.51 1.34
N ALA A 610 -12.29 22.28 1.44
CA ALA A 610 -11.28 22.17 2.48
C ALA A 610 -11.73 22.78 3.83
N LYS A 611 -12.95 23.34 3.92
CA LYS A 611 -13.52 23.81 5.20
C LYS A 611 -13.66 22.70 6.25
N SER A 612 -13.75 21.45 5.81
CA SER A 612 -13.68 20.27 6.67
C SER A 612 -12.41 20.22 7.53
N TYR A 613 -11.31 20.89 7.15
CA TYR A 613 -10.12 21.01 8.01
C TYR A 613 -10.36 21.87 9.26
N TYR A 614 -11.39 22.71 9.30
CA TYR A 614 -11.73 23.52 10.48
C TYR A 614 -12.91 22.94 11.28
N ALA A 615 -13.75 22.09 10.68
CA ALA A 615 -14.90 21.47 11.35
C ALA A 615 -14.54 20.09 11.96
N LEU A 616 -15.14 19.76 13.12
CA LEU A 616 -15.04 18.42 13.75
C LEU A 616 -16.06 17.42 13.17
N GLU A 617 -17.00 17.89 12.36
CA GLU A 617 -18.05 17.06 11.76
C GLU A 617 -17.50 16.34 10.53
N ALA A 618 -17.59 15.01 10.53
CA ALA A 618 -17.10 14.17 9.45
C ALA A 618 -18.21 13.94 8.41
N ASP A 619 -18.04 14.45 7.19
CA ASP A 619 -18.97 14.19 6.08
C ASP A 619 -18.74 12.81 5.41
N THR A 620 -17.56 12.17 5.59
CA THR A 620 -17.20 10.94 4.83
C THR A 620 -16.94 9.68 5.63
N LEU A 621 -16.54 9.75 6.91
CA LEU A 621 -16.25 8.57 7.75
C LEU A 621 -17.13 8.60 9.00
N VAL A 622 -17.90 7.54 9.23
CA VAL A 622 -18.77 7.38 10.40
C VAL A 622 -18.39 6.11 11.13
N PHE A 623 -18.24 6.20 12.46
CA PHE A 623 -18.08 5.03 13.30
C PHE A 623 -19.44 4.61 13.88
N ASN A 624 -19.81 3.35 13.69
CA ASN A 624 -21.04 2.79 14.25
C ASN A 624 -20.69 1.86 15.42
N PHE A 625 -20.91 2.33 16.64
CA PHE A 625 -20.67 1.51 17.82
C PHE A 625 -21.87 0.59 18.11
N PRO A 626 -21.61 -0.67 18.49
CA PRO A 626 -22.67 -1.58 18.86
C PRO A 626 -23.37 -1.10 20.14
N VAL A 627 -24.66 -1.39 20.25
CA VAL A 627 -25.45 -1.06 21.43
C VAL A 627 -25.06 -1.98 22.59
N PRO A 628 -24.81 -1.45 23.80
CA PRO A 628 -24.52 -2.28 24.97
C PRO A 628 -25.64 -3.27 25.26
N GLY A 629 -25.25 -4.46 25.73
CA GLY A 629 -26.20 -5.46 26.23
C GLY A 629 -26.99 -4.97 27.45
N ARG A 630 -28.05 -5.70 27.79
CA ARG A 630 -28.89 -5.38 28.94
C ARG A 630 -28.20 -5.75 30.25
N LEU A 631 -28.30 -4.88 31.26
CA LEU A 631 -27.85 -5.15 32.62
C LEU A 631 -29.03 -5.42 33.56
N ASP A 632 -29.01 -6.57 34.23
CA ASP A 632 -30.05 -6.93 35.18
C ASP A 632 -30.13 -5.97 36.38
N GLY A 633 -31.36 -5.55 36.70
CA GLY A 633 -31.61 -4.59 37.76
C GLY A 633 -31.21 -3.15 37.42
N VAL A 634 -30.68 -2.85 36.23
CA VAL A 634 -30.39 -1.49 35.75
C VAL A 634 -31.57 -0.99 34.91
N LYS A 635 -32.28 0.01 35.44
CA LYS A 635 -33.51 0.58 34.85
C LYS A 635 -33.36 2.04 34.41
N SER A 636 -32.19 2.62 34.60
CA SER A 636 -31.86 4.00 34.22
C SER A 636 -30.36 4.09 33.96
N LYS A 637 -29.97 4.99 33.04
CA LYS A 637 -28.57 5.25 32.69
C LYS A 637 -27.74 5.77 33.85
N SER A 638 -28.35 6.48 34.81
CA SER A 638 -27.66 7.10 35.95
C SER A 638 -27.36 6.10 37.09
N LYS A 639 -27.91 4.88 37.03
CA LYS A 639 -27.63 3.88 38.06
C LYS A 639 -26.14 3.49 38.02
N LYS A 640 -25.48 3.60 39.18
CA LYS A 640 -24.07 3.24 39.35
C LYS A 640 -23.85 1.75 39.09
N ILE A 641 -22.97 1.43 38.14
CA ILE A 641 -22.60 0.06 37.72
C ILE A 641 -21.16 -0.31 38.12
N VAL A 642 -20.31 0.69 38.38
CA VAL A 642 -18.98 0.53 38.98
C VAL A 642 -18.82 1.57 40.08
N LYS A 643 -18.24 1.18 41.22
CA LYS A 643 -17.95 2.05 42.36
C LYS A 643 -16.58 1.73 42.94
N MET A 644 -15.86 2.76 43.33
CA MET A 644 -14.60 2.69 44.04
C MET A 644 -14.71 3.55 45.29
N GLU A 645 -14.47 2.98 46.47
CA GLU A 645 -14.62 3.67 47.76
C GLU A 645 -13.31 3.61 48.56
N LYS A 646 -12.72 4.79 48.81
CA LYS A 646 -11.52 5.00 49.64
C LYS A 646 -10.33 4.12 49.25
N CYS A 647 -10.06 3.99 47.95
CA CYS A 647 -9.03 3.11 47.44
C CYS A 647 -7.63 3.76 47.47
N THR A 648 -6.66 3.03 48.02
CA THR A 648 -5.23 3.37 48.00
C THR A 648 -4.44 2.26 47.34
N PHE A 649 -3.46 2.60 46.52
CA PHE A 649 -2.63 1.62 45.81
C PHE A 649 -1.16 2.06 45.71
N THR A 650 -0.28 1.09 45.95
CA THR A 650 1.18 1.23 45.94
C THR A 650 1.82 0.11 45.12
N TYR A 651 2.58 0.46 44.08
CA TYR A 651 3.34 -0.54 43.33
C TYR A 651 4.43 -1.20 44.20
N PRO A 652 4.71 -2.51 44.00
CA PRO A 652 5.79 -3.20 44.71
C PRO A 652 7.14 -2.47 44.54
N GLY A 653 7.79 -2.13 45.65
CA GLY A 653 9.07 -1.41 45.66
C GLY A 653 8.98 0.12 45.59
N ALA A 654 7.78 0.69 45.45
CA ALA A 654 7.60 2.14 45.50
C ALA A 654 7.62 2.65 46.95
N THR A 655 8.28 3.80 47.18
CA THR A 655 8.37 4.43 48.50
C THR A 655 7.15 5.27 48.87
N LYS A 656 6.28 5.58 47.89
CA LYS A 656 5.06 6.37 48.06
C LYS A 656 3.90 5.73 47.30
N PRO A 657 2.66 5.83 47.80
CA PRO A 657 1.48 5.38 47.07
C PRO A 657 1.30 6.20 45.80
N GLN A 658 0.86 5.55 44.72
CA GLN A 658 0.54 6.25 43.47
C GLN A 658 -0.83 6.93 43.57
N LEU A 659 -1.76 6.33 44.31
CA LEU A 659 -3.10 6.84 44.56
C LEU A 659 -3.46 6.62 46.03
N ASN A 660 -4.09 7.61 46.64
CA ASN A 660 -4.42 7.66 48.05
C ASN A 660 -5.87 8.13 48.23
N ASP A 661 -6.66 7.34 48.97
CA ASP A 661 -8.06 7.63 49.34
C ASP A 661 -8.97 8.07 48.17
N CYS A 662 -8.85 7.38 47.04
CA CYS A 662 -9.61 7.73 45.84
C CYS A 662 -11.02 7.13 45.88
N THR A 663 -12.04 7.96 45.62
CA THR A 663 -13.45 7.55 45.57
C THR A 663 -14.09 8.04 44.28
N CYS A 664 -14.72 7.15 43.51
CA CYS A 664 -15.45 7.51 42.29
C CYS A 664 -16.52 6.47 41.92
N SER A 665 -17.40 6.81 40.99
CA SER A 665 -18.43 5.89 40.51
C SER A 665 -18.80 6.15 39.06
N LEU A 666 -19.18 5.10 38.34
CA LEU A 666 -19.52 5.15 36.92
C LEU A 666 -20.89 4.53 36.67
N SER A 667 -21.56 5.04 35.64
CA SER A 667 -22.90 4.66 35.17
C SER A 667 -22.90 4.52 33.64
N LEU A 668 -24.00 4.07 33.04
CA LEU A 668 -24.12 4.02 31.57
C LEU A 668 -24.20 5.43 30.95
N GLY A 669 -24.59 6.45 31.72
CA GLY A 669 -24.62 7.84 31.29
C GLY A 669 -23.30 8.60 31.51
N SER A 670 -22.30 7.97 32.13
CA SER A 670 -21.06 8.65 32.47
C SER A 670 -20.29 9.09 31.21
N ARG A 671 -19.80 10.33 31.23
CA ARG A 671 -18.93 10.94 30.21
C ARG A 671 -17.79 11.66 30.93
N VAL A 672 -16.72 10.92 31.21
CA VAL A 672 -15.66 11.34 32.14
C VAL A 672 -14.35 11.59 31.42
N ALA A 673 -13.74 12.76 31.63
CA ALA A 673 -12.38 13.07 31.19
C ALA A 673 -11.40 13.02 32.37
N VAL A 674 -10.37 12.18 32.31
CA VAL A 674 -9.34 12.06 33.35
C VAL A 674 -8.13 12.92 32.98
N LEU A 675 -7.87 13.94 33.80
CA LEU A 675 -6.85 14.96 33.62
C LEU A 675 -5.77 14.87 34.70
N GLY A 676 -4.56 15.32 34.39
CA GLY A 676 -3.43 15.34 35.32
C GLY A 676 -2.09 15.19 34.61
N ALA A 677 -1.02 15.60 35.30
CA ALA A 677 0.35 15.49 34.80
C ALA A 677 0.73 14.02 34.48
N ASN A 678 1.68 13.83 33.57
CA ASN A 678 2.20 12.49 33.28
C ASN A 678 2.85 11.91 34.54
N GLY A 679 2.53 10.64 34.86
CA GLY A 679 2.99 9.99 36.10
C GLY A 679 2.17 10.32 37.35
N ALA A 680 1.10 11.12 37.27
CA ALA A 680 0.25 11.45 38.42
C ALA A 680 -0.60 10.28 38.95
N GLY A 681 -0.69 9.16 38.21
CA GLY A 681 -1.47 7.97 38.59
C GLY A 681 -2.75 7.73 37.78
N LYS A 682 -2.96 8.46 36.66
CA LYS A 682 -4.14 8.32 35.77
C LYS A 682 -4.37 6.88 35.29
N SER A 683 -3.37 6.25 34.68
CA SER A 683 -3.50 4.87 34.20
C SER A 683 -3.63 3.86 35.35
N THR A 684 -3.03 4.13 36.51
CA THR A 684 -3.21 3.31 37.72
C THR A 684 -4.65 3.36 38.23
N LEU A 685 -5.29 4.54 38.19
CA LEU A 685 -6.70 4.72 38.57
C LEU A 685 -7.60 3.87 37.67
N ILE A 686 -7.35 3.92 36.36
CA ILE A 686 -8.09 3.13 35.38
C ILE A 686 -7.87 1.63 35.58
N LYS A 687 -6.64 1.17 35.79
CA LYS A 687 -6.33 -0.26 36.03
C LYS A 687 -7.08 -0.81 37.24
N MET A 688 -7.22 -0.03 38.32
CA MET A 688 -8.06 -0.41 39.47
C MET A 688 -9.55 -0.50 39.11
N LEU A 689 -10.07 0.44 38.32
CA LEU A 689 -11.48 0.45 37.90
C LEU A 689 -11.84 -0.69 36.94
N VAL A 690 -10.92 -1.05 36.04
CA VAL A 690 -11.08 -2.19 35.13
C VAL A 690 -10.94 -3.53 35.87
N GLY A 691 -10.21 -3.55 36.98
CA GLY A 691 -9.96 -4.74 37.80
C GLY A 691 -8.65 -5.45 37.49
N ASP A 692 -7.70 -4.76 36.84
CA ASP A 692 -6.37 -5.29 36.51
C ASP A 692 -5.44 -5.26 37.74
N THR A 693 -5.64 -4.31 38.65
CA THR A 693 -4.90 -4.18 39.91
C THR A 693 -5.86 -4.10 41.09
N THR A 694 -5.58 -4.86 42.14
CA THR A 694 -6.34 -4.80 43.39
C THR A 694 -5.82 -3.67 44.28
N PRO A 695 -6.68 -2.85 44.90
CA PRO A 695 -6.24 -1.83 45.83
C PRO A 695 -5.66 -2.45 47.12
N ASP A 696 -4.72 -1.76 47.77
CA ASP A 696 -4.15 -2.18 49.07
C ASP A 696 -5.17 -1.99 50.20
N THR A 697 -5.95 -0.90 50.11
CA THR A 697 -7.04 -0.57 51.04
C THR A 697 -8.21 0.02 50.26
N GLY A 698 -9.44 -0.10 50.79
CA GLY A 698 -10.67 0.32 50.11
C GLY A 698 -11.36 -0.82 49.35
N GLU A 699 -12.49 -0.52 48.70
CA GLU A 699 -13.30 -1.51 47.97
C GLU A 699 -13.63 -1.04 46.55
N VAL A 700 -13.46 -1.93 45.57
CA VAL A 700 -13.92 -1.76 44.19
C VAL A 700 -15.09 -2.72 43.95
N TRP A 701 -16.26 -2.16 43.67
CA TRP A 701 -17.47 -2.91 43.35
C TRP A 701 -17.84 -2.74 41.87
N LYS A 702 -18.13 -3.86 41.20
CA LYS A 702 -18.50 -3.93 39.78
C LYS A 702 -19.77 -4.76 39.63
N HIS A 703 -20.71 -4.30 38.81
CA HIS A 703 -21.88 -5.10 38.45
C HIS A 703 -21.44 -6.36 37.67
N HIS A 704 -22.01 -7.51 38.01
CA HIS A 704 -21.56 -8.84 37.57
C HIS A 704 -21.55 -9.05 36.05
N ASN A 705 -22.42 -8.34 35.32
CA ASN A 705 -22.52 -8.44 33.84
C ASN A 705 -21.93 -7.23 33.11
N VAL A 706 -21.31 -6.28 33.84
CA VAL A 706 -20.74 -5.12 33.17
C VAL A 706 -19.44 -5.50 32.46
N ARG A 707 -19.41 -5.20 31.17
CA ARG A 707 -18.27 -5.42 30.28
C ARG A 707 -17.60 -4.08 30.04
N ILE A 708 -16.28 -4.03 30.22
CA ILE A 708 -15.49 -2.81 30.08
C ILE A 708 -14.49 -3.04 28.95
N ALA A 709 -14.62 -2.27 27.88
CA ALA A 709 -13.62 -2.22 26.82
C ALA A 709 -12.53 -1.23 27.20
N TYR A 710 -11.32 -1.71 27.41
CA TYR A 710 -10.16 -0.88 27.72
C TYR A 710 -9.22 -0.82 26.51
N VAL A 711 -9.08 0.37 25.95
CA VAL A 711 -8.12 0.67 24.87
C VAL A 711 -6.98 1.46 25.50
N ALA A 712 -5.90 0.76 25.78
CA ALA A 712 -4.69 1.31 26.38
C ALA A 712 -3.81 2.00 25.33
N GLN A 713 -2.94 2.90 25.79
CA GLN A 713 -1.98 3.58 24.93
C GLN A 713 -1.01 2.60 24.22
N HIS A 714 -0.75 1.43 24.81
CA HIS A 714 0.11 0.35 24.27
C HIS A 714 -0.68 -0.88 23.77
N SER A 715 -1.98 -0.76 23.47
CA SER A 715 -2.80 -1.89 22.98
C SER A 715 -2.29 -2.57 21.70
N PHE A 716 -1.26 -2.01 21.04
CA PHE A 716 -0.63 -2.59 19.87
C PHE A 716 0.14 -3.89 20.14
N HIS A 717 0.60 -4.14 21.37
CA HIS A 717 1.41 -5.33 21.67
C HIS A 717 0.71 -6.67 21.34
N HIS A 718 -0.62 -6.75 21.50
CA HIS A 718 -1.37 -7.95 21.13
C HIS A 718 -1.49 -8.08 19.61
N VAL A 719 -1.72 -6.97 18.91
CA VAL A 719 -1.83 -6.95 17.44
C VAL A 719 -0.48 -7.24 16.78
N GLU A 720 0.63 -6.82 17.39
CA GLU A 720 2.01 -7.08 16.94
C GLU A 720 2.38 -8.57 16.89
N GLN A 721 1.72 -9.41 17.70
CA GLN A 721 1.94 -10.86 17.68
C GLN A 721 1.26 -11.55 16.50
N HIS A 722 0.31 -10.88 15.83
CA HIS A 722 -0.50 -11.42 14.73
C HIS A 722 -0.26 -10.69 13.40
N MET A 723 0.95 -10.15 13.20
CA MET A 723 1.29 -9.33 12.03
C MET A 723 1.12 -10.06 10.69
N ASP A 724 1.25 -11.39 10.68
CA ASP A 724 1.07 -12.22 9.49
C ASP A 724 -0.38 -12.61 9.17
N GLU A 725 -1.30 -12.35 10.09
CA GLU A 725 -2.72 -12.64 9.93
C GLU A 725 -3.48 -11.45 9.35
N SER A 726 -4.70 -11.69 8.84
CA SER A 726 -5.61 -10.61 8.46
C SER A 726 -6.40 -10.11 9.67
N PRO A 727 -6.88 -8.86 9.66
CA PRO A 727 -7.78 -8.34 10.71
C PRO A 727 -8.99 -9.24 11.00
N VAL A 728 -9.59 -9.84 9.97
CA VAL A 728 -10.67 -10.81 10.15
C VAL A 728 -10.19 -12.04 10.92
N ALA A 729 -9.06 -12.62 10.52
CA ALA A 729 -8.49 -13.79 11.19
C ALA A 729 -8.13 -13.49 12.65
N TYR A 730 -7.60 -12.30 12.94
CA TYR A 730 -7.32 -11.86 14.31
C TYR A 730 -8.57 -11.79 15.19
N ILE A 731 -9.69 -11.22 14.69
CA ILE A 731 -10.96 -11.20 15.43
C ILE A 731 -11.50 -12.63 15.60
N GLN A 732 -11.42 -13.48 14.57
CA GLN A 732 -11.79 -14.89 14.67
C GLN A 732 -10.99 -15.61 15.75
N TRP A 733 -9.68 -15.41 15.79
CA TRP A 733 -8.78 -15.98 16.78
C TRP A 733 -9.13 -15.48 18.20
N ARG A 734 -9.32 -14.16 18.36
CA ARG A 734 -9.59 -13.51 19.65
C ARG A 734 -10.87 -14.01 20.30
N PHE A 735 -11.91 -14.28 19.49
CA PHE A 735 -13.24 -14.68 19.97
C PHE A 735 -13.58 -16.15 19.68
N ALA A 736 -12.63 -16.97 19.21
CA ALA A 736 -12.87 -18.37 18.83
C ALA A 736 -13.49 -19.23 19.94
N SER A 737 -13.24 -18.90 21.21
CA SER A 737 -13.77 -19.61 22.38
C SER A 737 -15.15 -19.12 22.85
N GLY A 738 -15.78 -18.17 22.14
CA GLY A 738 -17.02 -17.50 22.59
C GLY A 738 -16.79 -16.44 23.67
N THR A 739 -15.54 -16.25 24.10
CA THR A 739 -15.10 -15.26 25.09
C THR A 739 -13.87 -14.53 24.56
N ASP A 740 -13.63 -13.33 25.08
CA ASP A 740 -12.45 -12.53 24.70
C ASP A 740 -11.16 -13.13 25.30
N ARG A 741 -10.32 -13.74 24.45
CA ARG A 741 -9.04 -14.33 24.87
C ARG A 741 -8.07 -13.33 25.46
N GLU A 742 -8.04 -12.10 24.93
CA GLU A 742 -7.15 -11.05 25.43
C GLU A 742 -7.46 -10.70 26.89
N LEU A 743 -8.74 -10.79 27.26
CA LEU A 743 -9.19 -10.57 28.63
C LEU A 743 -8.84 -11.75 29.54
N LEU A 744 -8.95 -13.00 29.06
CA LEU A 744 -8.56 -14.20 29.81
C LEU A 744 -7.05 -14.27 30.09
N ASP A 745 -6.22 -13.69 29.22
CA ASP A 745 -4.77 -13.67 29.36
C ASP A 745 -4.25 -12.71 30.44
N LYS A 746 -5.13 -11.92 31.05
CA LYS A 746 -4.78 -11.03 32.16
C LYS A 746 -4.40 -11.80 33.42
N ASP A 747 -3.39 -11.31 34.13
CA ASP A 747 -2.88 -11.91 35.38
C ASP A 747 -3.97 -12.04 36.47
N SER A 748 -4.98 -11.16 36.44
CA SER A 748 -6.12 -11.20 37.36
C SER A 748 -7.07 -12.38 37.12
N LEU A 749 -7.03 -13.02 35.94
CA LEU A 749 -7.91 -14.11 35.52
C LEU A 749 -7.18 -15.44 35.28
N LYS A 750 -5.85 -15.43 35.07
CA LYS A 750 -5.01 -16.63 35.02
C LYS A 750 -4.99 -17.35 36.37
N LEU A 751 -5.29 -18.65 36.37
CA LEU A 751 -5.26 -19.48 37.57
C LEU A 751 -3.82 -19.62 38.07
N THR A 752 -3.59 -19.54 39.39
CA THR A 752 -2.29 -19.90 39.95
C THR A 752 -2.13 -21.41 39.98
N ALA A 753 -0.89 -21.90 40.03
CA ALA A 753 -0.60 -23.34 40.12
C ALA A 753 -1.27 -24.02 41.35
N GLU A 754 -1.51 -23.26 42.42
CA GLU A 754 -2.22 -23.74 43.62
C GLU A 754 -3.74 -23.82 43.39
N GLU A 755 -4.34 -22.85 42.69
CA GLU A 755 -5.76 -22.85 42.32
C GLU A 755 -6.08 -23.95 41.28
N GLU A 756 -5.20 -24.15 40.29
CA GLU A 756 -5.28 -25.26 39.34
C GLU A 756 -5.13 -26.63 40.02
N ALA A 757 -4.42 -26.69 41.16
CA ALA A 757 -4.30 -27.91 41.94
C ALA A 757 -5.56 -28.24 42.75
N ASN A 758 -6.33 -27.23 43.15
CA ASN A 758 -7.57 -27.39 43.92
C ASN A 758 -8.81 -27.63 43.05
N GLN A 759 -8.72 -27.38 41.74
CA GLN A 759 -9.79 -27.60 40.77
C GLN A 759 -9.66 -28.97 40.09
N GLY A 760 -10.77 -29.72 39.98
CA GLY A 760 -10.85 -30.83 39.01
C GLY A 760 -10.12 -32.15 39.33
N LYS A 761 -9.38 -32.27 40.44
CA LYS A 761 -8.49 -33.43 40.68
C LYS A 761 -9.06 -34.55 41.54
N THR A 762 -9.94 -34.24 42.51
CA THR A 762 -10.42 -35.21 43.51
C THR A 762 -11.95 -35.29 43.53
N MET A 763 -12.50 -36.49 43.72
CA MET A 763 -13.94 -36.71 43.78
C MET A 763 -14.60 -35.81 44.84
N GLY A 764 -15.56 -34.98 44.41
CA GLY A 764 -16.25 -34.02 45.28
C GLY A 764 -15.69 -32.60 45.30
N GLN A 765 -14.57 -32.32 44.61
CA GLN A 765 -14.12 -30.95 44.32
C GLN A 765 -14.95 -30.32 43.19
N VAL A 766 -14.89 -29.00 43.07
CA VAL A 766 -15.51 -28.26 41.97
C VAL A 766 -14.79 -28.59 40.66
N GLU A 767 -15.53 -29.10 39.70
CA GLU A 767 -15.08 -29.37 38.33
C GLU A 767 -15.25 -28.11 37.48
N ALA A 768 -16.48 -27.59 37.43
CA ALA A 768 -16.85 -26.42 36.64
C ALA A 768 -18.08 -25.71 37.23
N LEU A 769 -18.25 -24.44 36.88
CA LEU A 769 -19.48 -23.68 37.16
C LEU A 769 -20.29 -23.56 35.86
N LEU A 770 -21.47 -24.19 35.84
CA LEU A 770 -22.27 -24.33 34.62
C LEU A 770 -23.13 -23.10 34.33
N GLY A 771 -23.70 -22.50 35.37
CA GLY A 771 -24.60 -21.36 35.24
C GLY A 771 -24.73 -20.58 36.53
N ARG A 772 -25.44 -19.45 36.45
CA ARG A 772 -25.65 -18.52 37.57
C ARG A 772 -27.13 -18.14 37.64
N ARG A 773 -27.65 -18.00 38.86
CA ARG A 773 -28.99 -17.47 39.11
C ARG A 773 -28.99 -16.46 40.25
N THR A 774 -29.96 -15.56 40.23
CA THR A 774 -30.19 -14.63 41.34
C THR A 774 -31.31 -15.16 42.24
N ARG A 775 -31.01 -15.40 43.51
CA ARG A 775 -32.00 -15.80 44.53
C ARG A 775 -31.87 -14.88 45.73
N SER A 776 -32.97 -14.25 46.17
CA SER A 776 -32.98 -13.33 47.32
C SER A 776 -31.95 -12.19 47.27
N LYS A 777 -31.63 -11.67 46.07
CA LYS A 777 -30.58 -10.66 45.78
C LYS A 777 -29.13 -11.16 45.91
N GLU A 778 -28.91 -12.44 46.18
CA GLU A 778 -27.59 -13.07 46.14
C GLU A 778 -27.41 -13.88 44.85
N LEU A 779 -26.17 -13.95 44.38
CA LEU A 779 -25.79 -14.79 43.25
C LEU A 779 -25.44 -16.19 43.72
N GLU A 780 -26.11 -17.18 43.14
CA GLU A 780 -25.82 -18.59 43.31
C GLU A 780 -25.32 -19.17 41.98
N TYR A 781 -24.27 -19.99 42.04
CA TYR A 781 -23.66 -20.66 40.89
C TYR A 781 -23.92 -22.15 40.96
N GLU A 782 -24.24 -22.74 39.81
CA GLU A 782 -24.40 -24.18 39.66
C GLU A 782 -23.04 -24.86 39.58
N VAL A 783 -22.72 -25.62 40.63
CA VAL A 783 -21.46 -26.31 40.79
C VAL A 783 -21.57 -27.74 40.29
N LYS A 784 -20.77 -28.09 39.28
CA LYS A 784 -20.51 -29.46 38.87
C LYS A 784 -19.36 -30.03 39.68
N PHE A 785 -19.52 -31.23 40.22
CA PHE A 785 -18.51 -31.89 41.04
C PHE A 785 -17.81 -33.01 40.30
N VAL A 786 -16.49 -33.12 40.49
CA VAL A 786 -15.66 -34.17 39.88
C VAL A 786 -16.17 -35.55 40.28
N GLY A 787 -16.42 -36.40 39.29
CA GLY A 787 -16.82 -37.80 39.48
C GLY A 787 -18.26 -37.99 39.95
N ARG A 788 -19.10 -36.94 39.93
CA ARG A 788 -20.54 -37.03 40.22
C ARG A 788 -21.38 -36.74 38.98
N PRO A 789 -22.52 -37.42 38.80
CA PRO A 789 -23.44 -37.13 37.70
C PRO A 789 -24.12 -35.76 37.88
N GLU A 790 -24.54 -35.13 36.79
CA GLU A 790 -25.11 -33.76 36.77
C GLU A 790 -26.35 -33.58 37.67
N LYS A 791 -27.07 -34.66 37.96
CA LYS A 791 -28.18 -34.67 38.92
C LYS A 791 -27.76 -34.26 40.36
N ASP A 792 -26.48 -34.37 40.69
CA ASP A 792 -25.92 -34.02 42.00
C ASP A 792 -25.40 -32.58 42.05
N ASN A 793 -25.55 -31.80 40.98
CA ASN A 793 -25.16 -30.40 40.94
C ASN A 793 -25.86 -29.61 42.05
N ARG A 794 -25.13 -28.68 42.67
CA ARG A 794 -25.67 -27.84 43.75
C ARG A 794 -25.41 -26.38 43.47
N TYR A 795 -26.28 -25.54 44.00
CA TYR A 795 -26.12 -24.09 43.94
C TYR A 795 -25.33 -23.60 45.15
N TRP A 796 -24.19 -22.97 44.93
CA TRP A 796 -23.37 -22.35 45.98
C TRP A 796 -23.37 -20.83 45.82
N THR A 797 -23.38 -20.09 46.92
CA THR A 797 -23.33 -18.62 46.89
C THR A 797 -21.94 -18.14 46.49
N ARG A 798 -21.87 -16.93 45.90
CA ARG A 798 -20.59 -16.27 45.57
C ARG A 798 -19.64 -16.22 46.76
N ALA A 799 -20.13 -15.84 47.93
CA ALA A 799 -19.34 -15.73 49.17
C ALA A 799 -18.73 -17.07 49.57
N LYS A 800 -19.48 -18.18 49.44
CA LYS A 800 -18.96 -19.51 49.73
C LYS A 800 -17.88 -19.93 48.74
N LEU A 801 -18.07 -19.69 47.44
CA LEU A 801 -17.07 -20.05 46.42
C LEU A 801 -15.75 -19.29 46.61
N ILE A 802 -15.82 -18.01 46.98
CA ILE A 802 -14.62 -17.21 47.29
C ILE A 802 -13.93 -17.73 48.55
N ALA A 803 -14.69 -18.04 49.62
CA ALA A 803 -14.13 -18.58 50.86
C ALA A 803 -13.44 -19.95 50.67
N GLU A 804 -13.92 -20.75 49.72
CA GLU A 804 -13.36 -22.05 49.36
C GLU A 804 -12.23 -21.96 48.30
N GLY A 805 -11.82 -20.75 47.92
CA GLY A 805 -10.68 -20.51 47.01
C GLY A 805 -11.00 -20.54 45.52
N TYR A 806 -12.26 -20.45 45.10
CA TYR A 806 -12.68 -20.49 43.69
C TYR A 806 -12.96 -19.10 43.09
N GLU A 807 -12.29 -18.05 43.57
CA GLU A 807 -12.57 -16.66 43.16
C GLU A 807 -12.37 -16.44 41.65
N LYS A 808 -11.25 -16.91 41.08
CA LYS A 808 -10.97 -16.74 39.65
C LYS A 808 -11.92 -17.54 38.76
N LEU A 809 -12.31 -18.74 39.20
CA LEU A 809 -13.28 -19.57 38.49
C LEU A 809 -14.66 -18.88 38.43
N VAL A 810 -15.06 -18.21 39.52
CA VAL A 810 -16.26 -17.37 39.54
C VAL A 810 -16.13 -16.21 38.55
N LYS A 811 -15.00 -15.50 38.54
CA LYS A 811 -14.76 -14.38 37.60
C LYS A 811 -14.81 -14.83 36.13
N GLN A 812 -14.16 -15.94 35.78
CA GLN A 812 -14.20 -16.52 34.43
C GLN A 812 -15.63 -16.92 34.01
N THR A 813 -16.40 -17.47 34.95
CA THR A 813 -17.79 -17.86 34.70
C THR A 813 -18.69 -16.65 34.51
N ASP A 814 -18.53 -15.61 35.34
CA ASP A 814 -19.25 -14.36 35.19
C ASP A 814 -18.94 -13.70 33.84
N GLU A 815 -17.70 -13.73 33.37
CA GLU A 815 -17.31 -13.18 32.07
C GLU A 815 -17.90 -13.98 30.89
N ARG A 816 -17.90 -15.32 30.98
CA ARG A 816 -18.56 -16.18 29.99
C ARG A 816 -20.04 -15.86 29.90
N ILE A 817 -20.76 -15.86 31.03
CA ILE A 817 -22.20 -15.56 31.07
C ILE A 817 -22.47 -14.13 30.59
N ALA A 818 -21.62 -13.16 30.96
CA ALA A 818 -21.75 -11.79 30.47
C ALA A 818 -21.56 -11.69 28.95
N SER A 819 -20.71 -12.52 28.35
CA SER A 819 -20.51 -12.59 26.89
C SER A 819 -21.70 -13.26 26.21
N GLU A 820 -22.20 -14.37 26.76
CA GLU A 820 -23.40 -15.08 26.28
C GLU A 820 -24.64 -14.17 26.29
N GLU A 821 -24.89 -13.45 27.39
CA GLU A 821 -25.97 -12.47 27.52
C GLU A 821 -25.83 -11.26 26.57
N ALA A 822 -24.61 -10.99 26.07
CA ALA A 822 -24.38 -9.97 25.06
C ALA A 822 -24.84 -10.40 23.66
N GLY A 823 -25.22 -11.67 23.49
CA GLY A 823 -25.57 -12.26 22.20
C GLY A 823 -24.35 -12.63 21.35
N LEU A 824 -23.16 -12.78 21.94
CA LEU A 824 -21.98 -13.22 21.19
C LEU A 824 -22.18 -14.61 20.59
N ASP A 825 -22.90 -15.49 21.30
CA ASP A 825 -23.26 -16.83 20.85
C ASP A 825 -24.13 -16.79 19.58
N LEU A 826 -24.88 -15.71 19.41
CA LEU A 826 -25.75 -15.46 18.25
C LEU A 826 -25.01 -14.74 17.12
N ARG A 827 -23.80 -14.21 17.37
CA ARG A 827 -23.01 -13.47 16.39
C ARG A 827 -22.03 -14.41 15.67
N PRO A 828 -22.27 -14.76 14.40
CA PRO A 828 -21.44 -15.74 13.72
C PRO A 828 -20.05 -15.17 13.42
N LEU A 829 -18.98 -15.90 13.77
CA LEU A 829 -17.59 -15.58 13.44
C LEU A 829 -17.23 -15.85 11.96
N THR A 830 -18.15 -15.50 11.06
CA THR A 830 -17.94 -15.62 9.61
C THR A 830 -17.18 -14.41 9.08
N THR A 831 -16.39 -14.60 8.02
CA THR A 831 -15.65 -13.53 7.35
C THR A 831 -16.56 -12.36 6.96
N LYS A 832 -17.78 -12.64 6.48
CA LYS A 832 -18.74 -11.61 6.07
C LYS A 832 -19.22 -10.74 7.24
N GLU A 833 -19.54 -11.36 8.38
CA GLU A 833 -20.02 -10.63 9.56
C GLU A 833 -18.92 -9.79 10.20
N ILE A 834 -17.70 -10.34 10.28
CA ILE A 834 -16.56 -9.62 10.83
C ILE A 834 -16.16 -8.48 9.90
N GLN A 835 -16.20 -8.69 8.58
CA GLN A 835 -15.93 -7.61 7.63
C GLN A 835 -16.96 -6.49 7.75
N ARG A 836 -18.25 -6.81 7.86
CA ARG A 836 -19.31 -5.81 8.12
C ARG A 836 -19.01 -4.98 9.37
N HIS A 837 -18.56 -5.63 10.44
CA HIS A 837 -18.16 -4.95 11.67
C HIS A 837 -16.90 -4.09 11.50
N LEU A 838 -15.94 -4.49 10.66
CA LEU A 838 -14.76 -3.67 10.36
C LEU A 838 -15.12 -2.45 9.50
N ASP A 839 -16.09 -2.60 8.60
CA ASP A 839 -16.61 -1.50 7.78
C ASP A 839 -17.23 -0.39 8.65
N ASP A 840 -17.92 -0.75 9.74
CA ASP A 840 -18.45 0.17 10.77
C ASP A 840 -17.38 1.01 11.48
N PHE A 841 -16.09 0.65 11.36
CA PHE A 841 -14.94 1.39 11.89
C PHE A 841 -14.03 1.94 10.77
N GLY A 842 -14.49 1.89 9.52
CA GLY A 842 -13.76 2.38 8.36
C GLY A 842 -12.52 1.57 8.01
N LEU A 843 -12.57 0.25 8.19
CA LEU A 843 -11.57 -0.71 7.74
C LEU A 843 -12.13 -1.58 6.59
N PRO A 844 -12.00 -1.12 5.33
CA PRO A 844 -12.62 -1.80 4.20
C PRO A 844 -11.97 -3.16 3.91
N MET A 845 -12.68 -3.97 3.12
CA MET A 845 -12.35 -5.37 2.84
C MET A 845 -10.93 -5.62 2.31
N GLU A 846 -10.39 -4.67 1.55
CA GLU A 846 -9.00 -4.71 1.06
C GLU A 846 -8.00 -4.91 2.20
N PHE A 847 -8.21 -4.21 3.32
CA PHE A 847 -7.36 -4.28 4.51
C PHE A 847 -7.88 -5.30 5.52
N GLY A 848 -9.19 -5.46 5.64
CA GLY A 848 -9.81 -6.31 6.65
C GLY A 848 -9.67 -7.81 6.37
N THR A 849 -10.04 -8.24 5.16
CA THR A 849 -10.12 -9.66 4.80
C THR A 849 -8.84 -10.14 4.13
N TYR A 850 -8.30 -9.35 3.19
CA TYR A 850 -7.17 -9.77 2.35
C TYR A 850 -5.82 -9.21 2.80
N GLY A 851 -5.82 -8.05 3.45
CA GLY A 851 -4.62 -7.41 3.97
C GLY A 851 -4.08 -8.11 5.20
N LYS A 852 -2.75 -8.11 5.33
CA LYS A 852 -2.07 -8.53 6.58
C LYS A 852 -1.99 -7.36 7.55
N ILE A 853 -2.03 -7.66 8.84
CA ILE A 853 -1.87 -6.67 9.92
C ILE A 853 -0.52 -5.93 9.82
N ALA A 854 0.54 -6.62 9.37
CA ALA A 854 1.85 -6.02 9.11
C ALA A 854 1.80 -4.83 8.13
N GLY A 855 0.91 -4.89 7.14
CA GLY A 855 0.76 -3.85 6.12
C GLY A 855 -0.13 -2.68 6.53
N LEU A 856 -0.76 -2.73 7.71
CA LEU A 856 -1.64 -1.65 8.19
C LEU A 856 -0.84 -0.47 8.74
N SER A 857 -1.30 0.75 8.42
CA SER A 857 -0.82 1.97 9.05
C SER A 857 -1.17 2.03 10.54
N GLY A 858 -0.49 2.88 11.32
CA GLY A 858 -0.78 3.06 12.75
C GLY A 858 -2.25 3.39 13.03
N GLY A 859 -2.86 4.32 12.28
CA GLY A 859 -4.28 4.65 12.42
C GLY A 859 -5.23 3.50 12.06
N GLN A 860 -4.89 2.69 11.04
CA GLN A 860 -5.65 1.47 10.71
C GLN A 860 -5.54 0.42 11.81
N LYS A 861 -4.39 0.28 12.45
CA LYS A 861 -4.23 -0.60 13.62
C LYS A 861 -5.09 -0.14 14.79
N VAL A 862 -5.20 1.17 15.04
CA VAL A 862 -6.11 1.70 16.08
C VAL A 862 -7.56 1.36 15.76
N LYS A 863 -8.00 1.54 14.50
CA LYS A 863 -9.34 1.15 14.06
C LYS A 863 -9.61 -0.34 14.32
N LEU A 864 -8.62 -1.20 14.09
CA LEU A 864 -8.73 -2.64 14.37
C LEU A 864 -8.85 -2.92 15.87
N VAL A 865 -8.05 -2.25 16.70
CA VAL A 865 -8.12 -2.37 18.16
C VAL A 865 -9.49 -1.90 18.67
N LEU A 866 -9.99 -0.76 18.18
CA LEU A 866 -11.31 -0.24 18.52
C LEU A 866 -12.43 -1.20 18.10
N ALA A 867 -12.38 -1.70 16.86
CA ALA A 867 -13.35 -2.66 16.36
C ALA A 867 -13.33 -3.95 17.19
N SER A 868 -12.14 -4.47 17.51
CA SER A 868 -11.98 -5.69 18.31
C SER A 868 -12.50 -5.52 19.74
N ALA A 869 -12.21 -4.39 20.37
CA ALA A 869 -12.70 -4.06 21.72
C ALA A 869 -14.23 -3.90 21.75
N MET A 870 -14.82 -3.43 20.65
CA MET A 870 -16.27 -3.27 20.50
C MET A 870 -17.01 -4.54 20.10
N TRP A 871 -16.31 -5.61 19.69
CA TRP A 871 -16.95 -6.86 19.27
C TRP A 871 -17.83 -7.47 20.37
N ASN A 872 -17.43 -7.31 21.65
CA ASN A 872 -18.16 -7.79 22.83
C ASN A 872 -19.23 -6.82 23.38
N CYS A 873 -19.71 -5.88 22.56
CA CYS A 873 -20.79 -4.94 22.89
C CYS A 873 -20.67 -4.36 24.33
N PRO A 874 -19.55 -3.68 24.65
CA PRO A 874 -19.23 -3.27 26.02
C PRO A 874 -20.23 -2.25 26.58
N HIS A 875 -20.30 -2.14 27.90
CA HIS A 875 -21.16 -1.17 28.59
C HIS A 875 -20.41 0.09 29.00
N LEU A 876 -19.10 -0.04 29.24
CA LEU A 876 -18.17 1.04 29.52
C LEU A 876 -17.03 0.97 28.53
N MET A 877 -16.66 2.13 27.96
CA MET A 877 -15.50 2.28 27.11
C MET A 877 -14.48 3.17 27.81
N VAL A 878 -13.25 2.70 27.89
CA VAL A 878 -12.11 3.43 28.43
C VAL A 878 -11.09 3.66 27.32
N LEU A 879 -10.80 4.93 27.05
CA LEU A 879 -9.87 5.37 26.01
C LEU A 879 -8.67 6.07 26.64
N ASP A 880 -7.48 5.49 26.54
CA ASP A 880 -6.24 6.12 27.00
C ASP A 880 -5.53 6.82 25.85
N GLU A 881 -5.60 8.16 25.82
CA GLU A 881 -5.04 9.05 24.80
C GLU A 881 -5.44 8.71 23.35
N PRO A 882 -6.75 8.70 23.03
CA PRO A 882 -7.24 8.32 21.69
C PRO A 882 -6.80 9.28 20.57
N THR A 883 -6.43 10.51 20.92
CA THR A 883 -5.99 11.57 20.00
C THR A 883 -4.60 11.33 19.42
N ASN A 884 -3.75 10.51 20.05
CA ASN A 884 -2.36 10.36 19.63
C ASN A 884 -2.17 9.54 18.35
N PHE A 885 -3.15 8.72 17.98
CA PHE A 885 -3.01 7.75 16.90
C PHE A 885 -4.15 7.77 15.88
N LEU A 886 -5.18 8.59 16.11
CA LEU A 886 -6.30 8.78 15.21
C LEU A 886 -6.15 10.11 14.46
N ASP A 887 -6.53 10.09 13.19
CA ASP A 887 -6.59 11.28 12.38
C ASP A 887 -7.80 12.15 12.72
N ARG A 888 -7.83 13.41 12.27
CA ARG A 888 -8.93 14.33 12.59
C ARG A 888 -10.30 13.84 12.09
N GLU A 889 -10.34 13.15 10.97
CA GLU A 889 -11.58 12.60 10.38
C GLU A 889 -12.11 11.44 11.24
N ALA A 890 -11.24 10.53 11.66
CA ALA A 890 -11.50 9.43 12.58
C ALA A 890 -11.75 9.91 14.01
N LEU A 891 -11.15 11.04 14.43
CA LEU A 891 -11.47 11.70 15.70
C LEU A 891 -12.84 12.34 15.64
N GLY A 892 -13.23 12.97 14.53
CA GLY A 892 -14.60 13.44 14.30
C GLY A 892 -15.61 12.30 14.30
N ALA A 893 -15.30 11.20 13.61
CA ALA A 893 -16.09 9.97 13.59
C ALA A 893 -16.20 9.35 14.99
N LEU A 894 -15.09 9.27 15.73
CA LEU A 894 -15.03 8.77 17.10
C LEU A 894 -15.82 9.67 18.05
N ALA A 895 -15.68 10.99 17.95
CA ALA A 895 -16.45 11.94 18.75
C ALA A 895 -17.95 11.74 18.54
N THR A 896 -18.37 11.63 17.28
CA THR A 896 -19.78 11.39 16.92
C THR A 896 -20.27 10.04 17.45
N ALA A 897 -19.47 8.99 17.32
CA ALA A 897 -19.78 7.66 17.86
C ALA A 897 -19.86 7.65 19.39
N LEU A 898 -18.94 8.31 20.09
CA LEU A 898 -18.94 8.41 21.56
C LEU A 898 -20.12 9.23 22.09
N LYS A 899 -20.56 10.27 21.36
CA LYS A 899 -21.80 10.99 21.68
C LYS A 899 -23.01 10.07 21.59
N ASN A 900 -23.11 9.30 20.51
CA ASN A 900 -24.25 8.41 20.24
C ASN A 900 -24.18 7.08 21.00
N PHE A 901 -23.05 6.76 21.62
CA PHE A 901 -22.85 5.50 22.32
C PHE A 901 -23.78 5.36 23.53
N GLY A 902 -24.53 4.25 23.59
CA GLY A 902 -25.49 3.99 24.66
C GLY A 902 -24.89 3.65 26.03
N GLY A 903 -23.58 3.43 26.10
CA GLY A 903 -22.83 3.09 27.32
C GLY A 903 -22.03 4.27 27.88
N GLY A 904 -21.35 4.04 29.00
CA GLY A 904 -20.51 5.05 29.65
C GLY A 904 -19.14 5.16 28.99
N VAL A 905 -18.56 6.37 28.97
CA VAL A 905 -17.27 6.67 28.35
C VAL A 905 -16.35 7.31 29.39
N ILE A 906 -15.12 6.83 29.44
CA ILE A 906 -14.02 7.41 30.22
C ILE A 906 -12.87 7.64 29.25
N MET A 907 -12.34 8.85 29.21
CA MET A 907 -11.22 9.20 28.35
C MET A 907 -10.09 9.85 29.14
N ILE A 908 -8.86 9.41 28.89
CA ILE A 908 -7.66 10.15 29.28
C ILE A 908 -7.23 10.91 28.03
N SER A 909 -7.14 12.24 28.12
CA SER A 909 -6.68 13.05 27.00
C SER A 909 -6.16 14.40 27.50
N HIS A 910 -5.13 14.91 26.84
CA HIS A 910 -4.66 16.29 27.01
C HIS A 910 -5.33 17.28 26.04
N ASP A 911 -6.11 16.81 25.08
CA ASP A 911 -6.79 17.64 24.08
C ASP A 911 -8.10 18.23 24.63
N ARG A 912 -8.04 19.52 24.97
CA ARG A 912 -9.18 20.27 25.52
C ARG A 912 -10.34 20.38 24.54
N GLU A 913 -10.09 20.55 23.25
CA GLU A 913 -11.14 20.67 22.26
C GLU A 913 -11.95 19.37 22.20
N PHE A 914 -11.24 18.23 22.20
CA PHE A 914 -11.84 16.91 22.09
C PHE A 914 -12.64 16.50 23.34
N TYR A 915 -12.08 16.59 24.55
CA TYR A 915 -12.81 16.16 25.74
C TYR A 915 -13.91 17.15 26.16
N SER A 916 -13.77 18.46 25.91
CA SER A 916 -14.81 19.43 26.28
C SER A 916 -16.08 19.29 25.44
N ALA A 917 -15.95 18.78 24.22
CA ALA A 917 -17.08 18.49 23.34
C ALA A 917 -17.83 17.18 23.71
N LEU A 918 -17.22 16.31 24.52
CA LEU A 918 -17.70 14.94 24.78
C LEU A 918 -18.00 14.65 26.25
N CYS A 919 -17.20 15.17 27.16
CA CYS A 919 -17.25 14.87 28.59
C CYS A 919 -17.97 15.95 29.38
N THR A 920 -18.86 15.50 30.26
CA THR A 920 -19.60 16.36 31.20
C THR A 920 -18.96 16.40 32.59
N GLU A 921 -18.14 15.40 32.91
CA GLU A 921 -17.44 15.24 34.17
C GLU A 921 -15.92 15.18 33.94
N THR A 922 -15.16 15.81 34.83
CA THR A 922 -13.68 15.85 34.76
C THR A 922 -13.07 15.35 36.07
N TRP A 923 -12.11 14.45 35.95
CA TRP A 923 -11.41 13.79 37.05
C TRP A 923 -9.96 14.24 37.05
N LYS A 924 -9.59 15.13 37.98
CA LYS A 924 -8.22 15.62 38.12
C LYS A 924 -7.46 14.77 39.11
N VAL A 925 -6.37 14.15 38.66
CA VAL A 925 -5.45 13.39 39.51
C VAL A 925 -4.25 14.26 39.82
N GLU A 926 -4.18 14.76 41.05
CA GLU A 926 -3.12 15.66 41.52
C GLU A 926 -2.70 15.27 42.94
N ASN A 927 -1.39 15.33 43.21
CA ASN A 927 -0.83 15.01 44.53
C ASN A 927 -1.30 13.65 45.09
N GLN A 928 -1.37 12.62 44.23
CA GLN A 928 -1.83 11.25 44.56
C GLN A 928 -3.30 11.17 44.99
N ARG A 929 -4.10 12.22 44.77
CA ARG A 929 -5.53 12.26 45.10
C ARG A 929 -6.37 12.51 43.86
N LEU A 930 -7.62 12.08 43.93
CA LEU A 930 -8.63 12.28 42.89
C LEU A 930 -9.57 13.42 43.28
N TYR A 931 -9.69 14.42 42.42
CA TYR A 931 -10.66 15.50 42.50
C TYR A 931 -11.64 15.38 41.34
N ILE A 932 -12.94 15.45 41.63
CA ILE A 932 -14.00 15.33 40.63
C ILE A 932 -14.68 16.69 40.50
N GLU A 933 -14.74 17.20 39.27
CA GLU A 933 -15.41 18.45 38.91
C GLU A 933 -16.40 18.21 37.77
N GLY A 934 -17.57 18.85 37.84
CA GLY A 934 -18.66 18.69 36.85
C GLY A 934 -19.89 18.00 37.43
N GLU A 935 -20.99 18.01 36.69
CA GLU A 935 -22.21 17.30 37.07
C GLU A 935 -22.15 15.85 36.60
N SER A 936 -22.15 14.90 37.54
CA SER A 936 -22.37 13.48 37.23
C SER A 936 -23.81 13.30 36.74
N GLY A 937 -24.07 13.54 35.44
CA GLY A 937 -25.28 13.21 34.69
C GLY A 937 -26.56 13.04 35.52
N THR A 938 -26.90 14.06 36.32
CA THR A 938 -28.10 14.08 37.19
C THR A 938 -29.22 14.91 36.60
N GLN A 939 -28.98 15.59 35.48
CA GLN A 939 -30.02 16.17 34.63
C GLN A 939 -30.57 15.07 33.72
N ASP A 940 -31.38 14.20 34.33
CA ASP A 940 -32.53 13.51 33.74
C ASP A 940 -33.01 12.49 34.79
N GLU A 941 -33.56 12.99 35.91
CA GLU A 941 -34.70 12.31 36.51
C GLU A 941 -35.95 12.51 35.61
N GLU A 942 -35.84 12.25 34.31
CA GLU A 942 -37.02 11.85 33.58
C GLU A 942 -37.41 10.49 34.16
N VAL A 943 -38.47 10.51 34.96
CA VAL A 943 -39.25 9.31 35.23
C VAL A 943 -39.71 8.78 33.87
N GLU A 944 -38.92 7.88 33.26
CA GLU A 944 -39.14 7.48 31.87
C GLU A 944 -40.51 6.83 31.72
N VAL A 945 -41.34 7.50 30.92
CA VAL A 945 -42.62 7.05 30.38
C VAL A 945 -42.35 6.03 29.28
N ALA A 946 -43.19 5.01 29.17
CA ALA A 946 -43.05 4.00 28.12
C ALA A 946 -43.08 4.65 26.72
N LYS A 947 -42.10 4.34 25.87
CA LYS A 947 -42.00 4.91 24.51
C LYS A 947 -42.77 4.02 23.52
N LYS A 948 -43.55 4.63 22.63
CA LYS A 948 -44.17 3.94 21.50
C LYS A 948 -43.10 3.67 20.44
N ARG A 949 -42.97 2.41 20.05
CA ARG A 949 -42.11 2.01 18.93
C ARG A 949 -42.91 1.17 17.96
N VAL A 950 -42.71 1.39 16.67
CA VAL A 950 -43.29 0.57 15.61
C VAL A 950 -42.43 -0.68 15.48
N VAL A 951 -43.05 -1.84 15.61
CA VAL A 951 -42.40 -3.15 15.48
C VAL A 951 -43.11 -3.92 14.37
N GLU A 952 -42.35 -4.60 13.51
CA GLU A 952 -42.90 -5.47 12.47
C GLU A 952 -43.58 -6.69 13.12
N GLU A 953 -44.84 -6.93 12.77
CA GLU A 953 -45.63 -8.04 13.31
C GLU A 953 -45.36 -9.32 12.48
N GLU A 954 -45.05 -10.44 13.14
CA GLU A 954 -44.95 -11.74 12.46
C GLU A 954 -46.31 -12.13 11.85
N LEU A 955 -46.34 -12.35 10.54
CA LEU A 955 -47.54 -12.73 9.79
C LEU A 955 -48.11 -14.05 10.34
N THR A 956 -49.39 -14.07 10.71
CA THR A 956 -50.04 -15.30 11.16
C THR A 956 -50.31 -16.23 9.97
N THR A 957 -50.57 -17.52 10.24
CA THR A 957 -50.92 -18.50 9.20
C THR A 957 -52.19 -18.16 8.42
N ASN A 958 -53.07 -17.31 8.96
CA ASN A 958 -54.22 -16.77 8.23
C ASN A 958 -53.85 -15.57 7.35
N ASP A 959 -52.94 -14.69 7.79
CA ASP A 959 -52.42 -13.57 6.97
C ASP A 959 -51.66 -14.08 5.73
N LEU A 960 -50.90 -15.18 5.89
CA LEU A 960 -50.18 -15.82 4.78
C LEU A 960 -51.11 -16.44 3.72
N LYS A 961 -52.34 -16.81 4.09
CA LYS A 961 -53.35 -17.32 3.14
C LYS A 961 -54.00 -16.22 2.31
N GLU A 962 -54.13 -15.01 2.85
CA GLU A 962 -54.62 -13.85 2.08
C GLU A 962 -53.55 -13.28 1.13
N LEU A 963 -52.26 -13.35 1.51
CA LEU A 963 -51.13 -12.91 0.67
C LEU A 963 -50.83 -13.82 -0.53
N ALA A 964 -51.29 -15.07 -0.52
CA ALA A 964 -51.09 -16.02 -1.63
C ALA A 964 -51.84 -15.64 -2.93
N GLY A 965 -52.67 -14.59 -2.91
CA GLY A 965 -53.48 -14.12 -4.03
C GLY A 965 -52.93 -12.93 -4.84
N GLY A 966 -51.80 -12.31 -4.45
CA GLY A 966 -51.27 -11.16 -5.19
C GLY A 966 -49.92 -10.64 -4.68
N ASN A 967 -49.02 -10.32 -5.62
CA ASN A 967 -47.69 -9.77 -5.38
C ASN A 967 -47.74 -8.40 -4.68
N THR A 968 -47.72 -8.39 -3.35
CA THR A 968 -47.27 -7.23 -2.55
C THR A 968 -46.73 -7.73 -1.21
N ASN A 969 -45.46 -7.48 -0.93
CA ASN A 969 -44.88 -7.59 0.41
C ASN A 969 -45.48 -6.47 1.28
N VAL A 970 -46.57 -6.76 1.99
CA VAL A 970 -47.14 -5.81 2.96
C VAL A 970 -46.56 -6.14 4.34
N ILE A 971 -45.62 -5.32 4.80
CA ILE A 971 -45.14 -5.33 6.19
C ILE A 971 -46.26 -4.72 7.05
N LYS A 972 -46.85 -5.52 7.96
CA LYS A 972 -47.81 -4.99 8.95
C LYS A 972 -47.01 -4.47 10.15
N GLU A 973 -47.05 -3.15 10.31
CA GLU A 973 -46.42 -2.43 11.42
C GLU A 973 -47.39 -2.27 12.59
N LYS A 974 -46.94 -2.56 13.82
CA LYS A 974 -47.74 -2.39 15.03
C LYS A 974 -47.02 -1.53 16.06
N GLU A 975 -47.73 -0.55 16.60
CA GLU A 975 -47.23 0.24 17.73
C GLU A 975 -47.25 -0.59 19.03
N VAL A 976 -46.07 -0.80 19.63
CA VAL A 976 -45.93 -1.48 20.91
C VAL A 976 -45.19 -0.57 21.89
N LEU A 977 -45.63 -0.57 23.15
CA LEU A 977 -44.93 0.09 24.24
C LEU A 977 -43.71 -0.75 24.63
N VAL A 978 -42.53 -0.15 24.58
CA VAL A 978 -41.26 -0.82 24.90
C VAL A 978 -40.64 -0.27 26.18
N ASP A 979 -39.86 -1.11 26.88
CA ASP A 979 -39.06 -0.69 28.03
C ASP A 979 -37.82 0.11 27.59
N PHE A 980 -37.05 0.63 28.56
CA PHE A 980 -35.81 1.39 28.33
C PHE A 980 -34.80 0.66 27.41
N TRP A 981 -34.81 -0.68 27.40
CA TRP A 981 -33.94 -1.52 26.57
C TRP A 981 -34.60 -1.93 25.24
N GLY A 982 -35.78 -1.40 24.91
CA GLY A 982 -36.49 -1.67 23.66
C GLY A 982 -37.34 -2.94 23.65
N LYS A 983 -37.54 -3.61 24.79
CA LYS A 983 -38.35 -4.84 24.87
C LYS A 983 -39.85 -4.52 24.95
N PRO A 984 -40.72 -5.21 24.19
CA PRO A 984 -42.17 -5.12 24.33
C PRO A 984 -42.62 -5.36 25.78
N LEU A 985 -43.31 -4.38 26.36
CA LEU A 985 -43.87 -4.48 27.71
C LEU A 985 -45.06 -5.44 27.71
N SER A 986 -45.08 -6.39 28.64
CA SER A 986 -46.24 -7.27 28.83
C SER A 986 -47.45 -6.49 29.37
N LYS A 987 -48.66 -6.99 29.11
CA LYS A 987 -49.91 -6.40 29.66
C LYS A 987 -49.88 -6.22 31.19
N LYS A 988 -49.12 -7.05 31.91
CA LYS A 988 -48.95 -6.98 33.37
C LYS A 988 -48.01 -5.85 33.78
N GLU A 989 -46.94 -5.62 33.02
CA GLU A 989 -45.99 -4.52 33.23
C GLU A 989 -46.62 -3.17 32.89
N ILE A 990 -47.37 -3.09 31.78
CA ILE A 990 -48.13 -1.89 31.40
C ILE A 990 -49.12 -1.51 32.51
N ARG A 991 -49.91 -2.48 33.03
CA ARG A 991 -50.83 -2.23 34.15
C ARG A 991 -50.14 -1.82 35.45
N ALA A 992 -48.94 -2.35 35.71
CA ALA A 992 -48.14 -1.98 36.88
C ALA A 992 -47.53 -0.57 36.76
N MET A 993 -47.18 -0.14 35.55
CA MET A 993 -46.74 1.23 35.25
C MET A 993 -47.91 2.23 35.30
N GLN A 994 -49.09 1.86 34.77
CA GLN A 994 -50.31 2.67 34.85
C GLN A 994 -50.73 2.93 36.31
N LYS A 995 -50.66 1.90 37.18
CA LYS A 995 -50.93 2.06 38.62
C LYS A 995 -49.95 2.98 39.36
N LYS A 996 -48.76 3.21 38.78
CA LYS A 996 -47.73 4.08 39.36
C LYS A 996 -47.69 5.47 38.69
N GLY A 997 -48.58 5.76 37.74
CA GLY A 997 -48.62 7.01 36.99
C GLY A 997 -47.44 7.19 36.02
N LYS A 998 -46.84 6.09 35.53
CA LYS A 998 -45.61 6.08 34.71
C LYS A 998 -45.76 5.47 33.31
N ALA A 999 -47.00 5.24 32.85
CA ALA A 999 -47.28 4.55 31.59
C ALA A 999 -47.68 5.50 30.48
#